data_AF-A0A2P5NE33-F1
#
_entry.id   AF-A0A2P5NE33-F1
#
_cell.length_a   1.000
_cell.length_b   1.000
_cell.length_c   1.000
_cell.angle_alpha   90.00
_cell.angle_beta   90.00
_cell.angle_gamma   90.00
#
_symmetry.space_group_name_H-M   'P 1'
#
loop_
_entity.id
_entity.type
_entity.pdbx_description
1 polymer ?
#
loop_
_entity_poly.entity_id
_entity_poly.type
_entity_poly.pdbx_seq_one_letter_code
_entity_poly.pdbx_strand_id
1 'polypeptide(L)'
;MSQNPGRGIPAYRPLKRLRTALAVAKGMRLRSVLLQELEATVSHDQTKRVTYLTGLFSRIHRDMFSDWKQQVTVDHRPGTMPNSDSRKKFRIAIETLVLDGDSNSDSAIFDNNGFVMQTADIADRLAAFYCAVRTTRPFGYGNRITLDFFMIALANLPAFKAVYQQGMDFRRLSTEDTQALHCLDSTHREVARAFGHALDPTRNHNLLNQANGYGKWPENKRFLQGIPFLSHTTDDGIECLVTVTGGLVALQSIEVDRFITGQHFADNPLSVSEHVIGYLPGTEDLRVVGKREVDAIPIRDDGVAPLFCLDINMLTGLRPPSHAELIDVLKQCAGDSANLFMLADNPLLRDKMLAACQGETRLMRTVEIAYPRLAKVNRMLLTARDAIFQGKTPSDQPKLFMCMGGAGAGKTVVEDIAKAECGDNFVTASLDEFRKLSDLYRLLTAANHHSDDYVYVEPFANRLRDLVADHARLTRINLLYDGTGIPYRPRYSTTISQFHDAGFYTQIVAVDAFLVKPVGREQELSRAGVIGSVKNRFDATGRALPWVVTVDKHIRSPMEFLLALQDTALDKISLFANDGDRDRHYLVAESLLLDDADVGALQRAQLACDLSGHCKTLIHQHDDSLLRHLAAGDDDELVRLIERNPALSEDNVAYLIYAGADSNRVLAVYHLRRLTDFIEKRQLNPNASGETGLLHKPTALAFHVDPLAREAWVTRLQGSQE
;
A
#
# COMPACT_ATOMS: atom_id res chain seq x y z
N MET A 1 7.70 -41.93 7.54
CA MET A 1 7.83 -40.46 7.59
C MET A 1 8.84 -40.05 6.53
N SER A 2 8.41 -39.32 5.49
CA SER A 2 9.33 -38.72 4.50
C SER A 2 10.30 -37.81 5.27
N GLN A 3 11.61 -38.09 5.21
CA GLN A 3 12.60 -37.17 5.77
C GLN A 3 12.56 -35.91 4.93
N ASN A 4 12.09 -34.80 5.49
CA ASN A 4 12.03 -33.54 4.76
C ASN A 4 13.45 -33.14 4.33
N PRO A 5 13.77 -33.16 3.02
CA PRO A 5 15.14 -32.99 2.51
C PRO A 5 15.77 -31.66 2.94
N GLY A 6 14.96 -30.64 3.22
CA GLY A 6 15.45 -29.31 3.61
C GLY A 6 15.91 -29.15 5.06
N ARG A 7 15.78 -30.16 5.95
CA ARG A 7 16.15 -30.00 7.37
C ARG A 7 17.65 -29.77 7.61
N GLY A 8 18.50 -30.19 6.68
CA GLY A 8 19.96 -30.01 6.77
C GLY A 8 20.45 -28.65 6.29
N ILE A 9 19.59 -27.84 5.66
CA ILE A 9 19.97 -26.53 5.10
C ILE A 9 20.14 -25.52 6.25
N PRO A 10 21.26 -24.76 6.32
CA PRO A 10 21.49 -23.75 7.36
C PRO A 10 20.33 -22.77 7.53
N ALA A 11 19.79 -22.28 6.41
CA ALA A 11 18.65 -21.35 6.38
C ALA A 11 17.28 -21.98 6.69
N TYR A 12 17.16 -23.27 7.04
CA TYR A 12 15.87 -23.96 7.18
C TYR A 12 14.86 -23.24 8.10
N ARG A 13 15.31 -22.80 9.29
CA ARG A 13 14.46 -22.08 10.25
C ARG A 13 14.03 -20.70 9.71
N PRO A 14 14.96 -19.84 9.23
CA PRO A 14 14.62 -18.62 8.51
C PRO A 14 13.65 -18.80 7.33
N LEU A 15 13.88 -19.80 6.47
CA LEU A 15 13.02 -20.11 5.31
C LEU A 15 11.60 -20.48 5.75
N LYS A 16 11.47 -21.27 6.84
CA LYS A 16 10.18 -21.57 7.44
C LYS A 16 9.47 -20.30 7.90
N ARG A 17 10.20 -19.32 8.48
CA ARG A 17 9.63 -18.02 8.89
C ARG A 17 9.18 -17.21 7.69
N LEU A 18 10.00 -17.07 6.65
CA LEU A 18 9.62 -16.39 5.41
C LEU A 18 8.35 -17.01 4.80
N ARG A 19 8.30 -18.34 4.68
CA ARG A 19 7.11 -19.06 4.17
C ARG A 19 5.86 -18.73 4.99
N THR A 20 5.97 -18.74 6.31
CA THR A 20 4.83 -18.38 7.17
C THR A 20 4.43 -16.92 7.01
N ALA A 21 5.39 -15.99 6.95
CA ALA A 21 5.12 -14.57 6.76
C ALA A 21 4.40 -14.29 5.42
N LEU A 22 4.87 -14.90 4.32
CA LEU A 22 4.22 -14.86 3.02
C LEU A 22 2.80 -15.42 3.09
N ALA A 23 2.61 -16.58 3.74
CA ALA A 23 1.31 -17.21 3.89
C ALA A 23 0.32 -16.37 4.69
N VAL A 24 0.76 -15.74 5.80
CA VAL A 24 -0.06 -14.80 6.57
C VAL A 24 -0.46 -13.61 5.70
N ALA A 25 0.48 -13.00 4.98
CA ALA A 25 0.22 -11.86 4.10
C ALA A 25 -0.78 -12.20 2.99
N LYS A 26 -0.65 -13.38 2.35
CA LYS A 26 -1.61 -13.88 1.36
C LYS A 26 -2.96 -14.21 1.99
N GLY A 27 -2.98 -14.79 3.19
CA GLY A 27 -4.20 -15.10 3.94
C GLY A 27 -5.07 -13.87 4.19
N MET A 28 -4.47 -12.74 4.59
CA MET A 28 -5.21 -11.48 4.78
C MET A 28 -5.96 -11.04 3.52
N ARG A 29 -5.39 -11.25 2.32
CA ARG A 29 -6.04 -10.98 1.03
C ARG A 29 -7.05 -12.06 0.65
N LEU A 30 -6.69 -13.33 0.82
CA LEU A 30 -7.57 -14.45 0.50
C LEU A 30 -8.89 -14.36 1.26
N ARG A 31 -8.85 -13.90 2.51
CA ARG A 31 -10.05 -13.74 3.31
C ARG A 31 -11.07 -12.79 2.68
N SER A 32 -10.65 -11.65 2.15
CA SER A 32 -11.59 -10.71 1.51
C SER A 32 -12.19 -11.30 0.24
N VAL A 33 -11.39 -12.06 -0.53
CA VAL A 33 -11.85 -12.77 -1.74
C VAL A 33 -12.89 -13.83 -1.38
N LEU A 34 -12.59 -14.69 -0.40
CA LEU A 34 -13.53 -15.72 0.02
C LEU A 34 -14.83 -15.10 0.51
N LEU A 35 -14.79 -14.06 1.36
CA LEU A 35 -15.99 -13.37 1.85
C LEU A 35 -16.92 -12.89 0.72
N GLN A 36 -16.36 -12.42 -0.41
CA GLN A 36 -17.15 -12.01 -1.59
C GLN A 36 -17.77 -13.22 -2.33
N GLU A 37 -17.08 -14.36 -2.35
CA GLU A 37 -17.54 -15.58 -3.02
C GLU A 37 -18.55 -16.40 -2.20
N LEU A 38 -18.64 -16.14 -0.88
CA LEU A 38 -19.45 -16.96 0.04
C LEU A 38 -20.95 -16.91 -0.24
N GLU A 39 -21.47 -15.85 -0.87
CA GLU A 39 -22.89 -15.73 -1.25
C GLU A 39 -23.32 -16.85 -2.22
N ALA A 40 -22.39 -17.39 -3.02
CA ALA A 40 -22.68 -18.48 -3.95
C ALA A 40 -22.83 -19.87 -3.29
N THR A 41 -22.61 -19.98 -1.98
CA THR A 41 -22.53 -21.28 -1.27
C THR A 41 -23.80 -21.68 -0.50
N VAL A 42 -24.89 -20.93 -0.72
CA VAL A 42 -26.18 -21.07 0.00
C VAL A 42 -26.95 -22.34 -0.43
N SER A 43 -26.74 -22.86 -1.64
CA SER A 43 -27.53 -23.96 -2.24
C SER A 43 -26.86 -25.36 -2.19
N HIS A 44 -25.90 -25.58 -1.29
CA HIS A 44 -25.18 -26.87 -1.21
C HIS A 44 -25.87 -27.87 -0.26
N ASP A 45 -26.35 -28.98 -0.83
CA ASP A 45 -26.76 -30.22 -0.13
C ASP A 45 -25.57 -30.95 0.55
N GLN A 46 -25.83 -32.07 1.25
CA GLN A 46 -24.82 -32.87 1.97
C GLN A 46 -23.56 -33.17 1.13
N THR A 47 -23.72 -33.75 -0.07
CA THR A 47 -22.58 -34.17 -0.91
C THR A 47 -21.83 -32.96 -1.45
N LYS A 48 -22.54 -31.91 -1.86
CA LYS A 48 -21.93 -30.65 -2.30
C LYS A 48 -21.19 -29.96 -1.15
N ARG A 49 -21.70 -30.02 0.08
CA ARG A 49 -21.08 -29.42 1.27
C ARG A 49 -19.75 -30.10 1.60
N VAL A 50 -19.70 -31.44 1.65
CA VAL A 50 -18.45 -32.19 1.88
C VAL A 50 -17.43 -31.90 0.78
N THR A 51 -17.86 -31.89 -0.48
CA THR A 51 -17.00 -31.59 -1.64
C THR A 51 -16.45 -30.17 -1.56
N TYR A 52 -17.32 -29.19 -1.25
CA TYR A 52 -16.95 -27.79 -1.07
C TYR A 52 -15.93 -27.60 0.04
N LEU A 53 -16.17 -28.15 1.24
CA LEU A 53 -15.27 -28.00 2.38
C LEU A 53 -13.90 -28.64 2.13
N THR A 54 -13.88 -29.80 1.47
CA THR A 54 -12.63 -30.47 1.03
C THR A 54 -11.85 -29.59 0.04
N GLY A 55 -12.56 -29.03 -0.96
CA GLY A 55 -11.99 -28.12 -1.94
C GLY A 55 -11.50 -26.82 -1.34
N LEU A 56 -12.26 -26.24 -0.40
CA LEU A 56 -11.93 -25.01 0.32
C LEU A 56 -10.63 -25.16 1.11
N PHE A 57 -10.46 -26.24 1.88
CA PHE A 57 -9.24 -26.49 2.64
C PHE A 57 -8.00 -26.59 1.74
N SER A 58 -8.13 -27.32 0.62
CA SER A 58 -7.05 -27.48 -0.37
C SER A 58 -6.72 -26.16 -1.07
N ARG A 59 -7.75 -25.36 -1.40
CA ARG A 59 -7.60 -24.01 -1.98
C ARG A 59 -6.91 -23.06 -1.02
N ILE A 60 -7.30 -23.04 0.25
CA ILE A 60 -6.67 -22.19 1.28
C ILE A 60 -5.17 -22.46 1.31
N HIS A 61 -4.76 -23.73 1.39
CA HIS A 61 -3.34 -24.07 1.37
C HIS A 61 -2.68 -23.65 0.04
N ARG A 62 -3.30 -23.93 -1.10
CA ARG A 62 -2.75 -23.58 -2.42
C ARG A 62 -2.49 -22.08 -2.54
N ASP A 63 -3.47 -21.27 -2.19
CA ASP A 63 -3.45 -19.83 -2.42
C ASP A 63 -2.54 -19.12 -1.40
N MET A 64 -2.59 -19.53 -0.11
CA MET A 64 -1.70 -18.98 0.94
C MET A 64 -0.23 -19.32 0.69
N PHE A 65 0.08 -20.53 0.20
CA PHE A 65 1.46 -20.97 0.00
C PHE A 65 1.92 -20.92 -1.46
N SER A 66 1.21 -20.18 -2.31
CA SER A 66 1.49 -20.11 -3.75
C SER A 66 2.92 -19.68 -4.10
N ASP A 67 3.52 -18.78 -3.32
CA ASP A 67 4.92 -18.33 -3.51
C ASP A 67 5.96 -19.45 -3.23
N TRP A 68 5.57 -20.53 -2.54
CA TRP A 68 6.47 -21.62 -2.13
C TRP A 68 6.49 -22.81 -3.11
N LYS A 69 5.81 -22.69 -4.27
CA LYS A 69 5.54 -23.82 -5.20
C LYS A 69 6.77 -24.46 -5.85
N GLN A 70 7.88 -23.73 -5.99
CA GLN A 70 9.14 -24.21 -6.62
C GLN A 70 10.31 -24.33 -5.63
N GLN A 71 10.02 -24.39 -4.33
CA GLN A 71 11.06 -24.46 -3.30
C GLN A 71 11.54 -25.89 -3.10
N VAL A 72 12.87 -26.12 -3.11
CA VAL A 72 13.46 -27.45 -2.91
C VAL A 72 13.34 -27.96 -1.47
N THR A 73 12.95 -27.09 -0.55
CA THR A 73 12.76 -27.40 0.87
C THR A 73 11.46 -28.15 1.19
N VAL A 74 10.66 -28.49 0.17
CA VAL A 74 9.38 -29.21 0.29
C VAL A 74 9.23 -30.23 -0.85
N ASP A 75 8.49 -31.31 -0.59
CA ASP A 75 8.34 -32.46 -1.50
C ASP A 75 7.00 -32.46 -2.28
N HIS A 76 6.19 -31.41 -2.14
CA HIS A 76 4.90 -31.31 -2.84
C HIS A 76 4.49 -29.86 -3.16
N ARG A 77 3.65 -29.72 -4.20
CA ARG A 77 3.05 -28.44 -4.57
C ARG A 77 1.99 -28.00 -3.53
N PRO A 78 1.81 -26.68 -3.32
CA PRO A 78 0.74 -26.14 -2.49
C PRO A 78 -0.64 -26.70 -2.86
N GLY A 79 -1.41 -27.14 -1.87
CA GLY A 79 -2.77 -27.66 -2.04
C GLY A 79 -2.85 -29.15 -2.39
N THR A 80 -1.73 -29.79 -2.71
CA THR A 80 -1.67 -31.24 -2.94
C THR A 80 -1.43 -31.97 -1.63
N MET A 81 -2.29 -32.93 -1.31
CA MET A 81 -2.11 -33.87 -0.19
C MET A 81 -1.34 -35.09 -0.70
N PRO A 82 -0.03 -35.23 -0.42
CA PRO A 82 0.79 -36.27 -1.05
C PRO A 82 0.47 -37.66 -0.53
N ASN A 83 0.20 -37.80 0.78
CA ASN A 83 -0.01 -39.09 1.43
C ASN A 83 -1.48 -39.55 1.30
N SER A 84 -1.70 -40.75 0.74
CA SER A 84 -3.04 -41.34 0.52
C SER A 84 -3.81 -41.54 1.82
N ASP A 85 -3.17 -42.05 2.86
CA ASP A 85 -3.83 -42.36 4.14
C ASP A 85 -4.24 -41.09 4.87
N SER A 86 -3.39 -40.07 4.85
CA SER A 86 -3.67 -38.76 5.43
C SER A 86 -4.80 -38.07 4.68
N ARG A 87 -4.84 -38.17 3.35
CA ARG A 87 -5.96 -37.69 2.52
C ARG A 87 -7.27 -38.41 2.83
N LYS A 88 -7.24 -39.74 3.02
CA LYS A 88 -8.43 -40.52 3.42
C LYS A 88 -8.92 -40.09 4.81
N LYS A 89 -8.03 -40.02 5.81
CA LYS A 89 -8.35 -39.56 7.17
C LYS A 89 -8.90 -38.12 7.18
N PHE A 90 -8.35 -37.24 6.37
CA PHE A 90 -8.83 -35.87 6.21
C PHE A 90 -10.25 -35.83 5.64
N ARG A 91 -10.53 -36.62 4.60
CA ARG A 91 -11.87 -36.69 4.01
C ARG A 91 -12.90 -37.19 5.02
N ILE A 92 -12.56 -38.22 5.81
CA ILE A 92 -13.41 -38.72 6.90
C ILE A 92 -13.66 -37.60 7.93
N ALA A 93 -12.63 -36.85 8.33
CA ALA A 93 -12.83 -35.73 9.26
C ALA A 93 -13.76 -34.64 8.68
N ILE A 94 -13.65 -34.29 7.40
CA ILE A 94 -14.56 -33.32 6.75
C ILE A 94 -15.99 -33.87 6.67
N GLU A 95 -16.15 -35.15 6.35
CA GLU A 95 -17.45 -35.82 6.29
C GLU A 95 -18.18 -35.75 7.63
N THR A 96 -17.48 -35.93 8.76
CA THR A 96 -18.09 -35.83 10.10
C THR A 96 -18.72 -34.48 10.42
N LEU A 97 -18.38 -33.40 9.69
CA LEU A 97 -19.01 -32.09 9.86
C LEU A 97 -20.45 -32.04 9.33
N VAL A 98 -20.84 -32.97 8.46
CA VAL A 98 -22.17 -33.01 7.86
C VAL A 98 -22.90 -34.25 8.35
N LEU A 99 -24.13 -34.08 8.80
CA LEU A 99 -24.96 -35.15 9.34
C LEU A 99 -25.11 -36.27 8.28
N ASP A 100 -25.02 -37.51 8.71
CA ASP A 100 -25.25 -38.72 7.92
C ASP A 100 -26.18 -39.67 8.70
N GLY A 101 -27.48 -39.40 8.62
CA GLY A 101 -28.48 -40.04 9.47
C GLY A 101 -28.19 -39.78 10.96
N ASP A 102 -28.27 -40.83 11.78
CA ASP A 102 -27.96 -40.75 13.23
C ASP A 102 -26.50 -41.09 13.58
N SER A 103 -25.70 -41.45 12.57
CA SER A 103 -24.38 -42.09 12.77
C SER A 103 -23.30 -41.17 13.34
N ASN A 104 -23.44 -39.85 13.18
CA ASN A 104 -22.49 -38.83 13.60
C ASN A 104 -23.19 -37.61 14.23
N SER A 105 -24.36 -37.82 14.84
CA SER A 105 -25.18 -36.79 15.46
C SER A 105 -24.48 -36.01 16.59
N ASP A 106 -23.38 -36.52 17.13
CA ASP A 106 -22.52 -35.91 18.15
C ASP A 106 -21.37 -35.06 17.60
N SER A 107 -21.12 -35.10 16.28
CA SER A 107 -19.99 -34.41 15.63
C SER A 107 -20.41 -33.48 14.49
N ALA A 108 -21.55 -33.74 13.84
CA ALA A 108 -22.07 -32.94 12.74
C ALA A 108 -22.40 -31.50 13.16
N ILE A 109 -22.07 -30.54 12.29
CA ILE A 109 -22.47 -29.12 12.44
C ILE A 109 -23.42 -28.67 11.32
N PHE A 110 -23.48 -29.41 10.21
CA PHE A 110 -24.46 -29.24 9.15
C PHE A 110 -25.47 -30.39 9.15
N ASP A 111 -26.72 -30.13 8.85
CA ASP A 111 -27.74 -31.17 8.62
C ASP A 111 -27.61 -31.81 7.23
N ASN A 112 -28.46 -32.79 6.91
CA ASN A 112 -28.48 -33.48 5.61
C ASN A 112 -28.82 -32.54 4.43
N ASN A 113 -29.40 -31.38 4.70
CA ASN A 113 -29.70 -30.35 3.70
C ASN A 113 -28.59 -29.30 3.58
N GLY A 114 -27.52 -29.42 4.39
CA GLY A 114 -26.39 -28.51 4.39
C GLY A 114 -26.61 -27.20 5.15
N PHE A 115 -27.67 -27.10 5.98
CA PHE A 115 -27.89 -26.00 6.92
C PHE A 115 -27.10 -26.22 8.19
N VAL A 116 -26.66 -25.13 8.84
CA VAL A 116 -25.97 -25.23 10.13
C VAL A 116 -26.99 -25.57 11.23
N MET A 117 -26.62 -26.48 12.12
CA MET A 117 -27.43 -26.87 13.28
C MET A 117 -27.09 -26.01 14.49
N GLN A 118 -28.11 -25.50 15.18
CA GLN A 118 -27.94 -24.89 16.50
C GLN A 118 -27.77 -25.99 17.54
N THR A 119 -26.62 -26.02 18.22
CA THR A 119 -26.28 -27.03 19.21
C THR A 119 -25.59 -26.38 20.41
N ALA A 120 -25.83 -26.92 21.62
CA ALA A 120 -25.23 -26.40 22.84
C ALA A 120 -23.73 -26.77 22.96
N ASP A 121 -23.32 -27.85 22.28
CA ASP A 121 -21.98 -28.44 22.27
C ASP A 121 -21.18 -28.08 21.01
N ILE A 122 -21.52 -26.99 20.31
CA ILE A 122 -20.83 -26.57 19.08
C ILE A 122 -19.31 -26.44 19.26
N ALA A 123 -18.85 -25.98 20.43
CA ALA A 123 -17.43 -25.87 20.73
C ALA A 123 -16.73 -27.24 20.77
N ASP A 124 -17.39 -28.26 21.34
CA ASP A 124 -16.88 -29.63 21.40
C ASP A 124 -16.80 -30.28 20.02
N ARG A 125 -17.81 -30.03 19.17
CA ARG A 125 -17.85 -30.50 17.76
C ARG A 125 -16.71 -29.91 16.94
N LEU A 126 -16.52 -28.59 17.02
CA LEU A 126 -15.42 -27.89 16.35
C LEU A 126 -14.05 -28.38 16.87
N ALA A 127 -13.93 -28.63 18.18
CA ALA A 127 -12.71 -29.16 18.78
C ALA A 127 -12.38 -30.59 18.33
N ALA A 128 -13.39 -31.47 18.24
CA ALA A 128 -13.24 -32.83 17.73
C ALA A 128 -12.72 -32.81 16.29
N PHE A 129 -13.33 -32.00 15.42
CA PHE A 129 -12.88 -31.81 14.05
C PHE A 129 -11.45 -31.25 13.99
N TYR A 130 -11.17 -30.19 14.76
CA TYR A 130 -9.85 -29.55 14.78
C TYR A 130 -8.76 -30.54 15.21
N CYS A 131 -9.00 -31.34 16.26
CA CYS A 131 -8.07 -32.37 16.73
C CYS A 131 -7.83 -33.46 15.67
N ALA A 132 -8.88 -33.91 14.99
CA ALA A 132 -8.79 -34.90 13.92
C ALA A 132 -7.90 -34.40 12.76
N VAL A 133 -8.11 -33.17 12.29
CA VAL A 133 -7.31 -32.60 11.20
C VAL A 133 -5.88 -32.25 11.65
N ARG A 134 -5.72 -31.70 12.86
CA ARG A 134 -4.42 -31.39 13.47
C ARG A 134 -3.50 -32.60 13.56
N THR A 135 -4.08 -33.77 13.86
CA THR A 135 -3.36 -35.05 13.92
C THR A 135 -3.10 -35.63 12.54
N THR A 136 -4.08 -35.50 11.63
CA THR A 136 -3.98 -36.02 10.26
C THR A 136 -2.85 -35.37 9.45
N ARG A 137 -2.65 -34.05 9.59
CA ARG A 137 -1.62 -33.27 8.88
C ARG A 137 -1.58 -33.60 7.37
N PRO A 138 -2.64 -33.27 6.61
CA PRO A 138 -2.78 -33.68 5.22
C PRO A 138 -1.68 -33.15 4.27
N PHE A 139 -0.95 -32.11 4.65
CA PHE A 139 0.16 -31.53 3.89
C PHE A 139 1.53 -31.80 4.55
N GLY A 140 2.62 -31.73 3.80
CA GLY A 140 3.99 -31.80 4.33
C GLY A 140 4.42 -30.54 5.10
N TYR A 141 3.74 -29.40 4.87
CA TYR A 141 3.96 -28.14 5.57
C TYR A 141 2.67 -27.33 5.69
N GLY A 142 2.69 -26.21 6.42
CA GLY A 142 1.58 -25.25 6.42
C GLY A 142 0.29 -25.68 7.14
N ASN A 143 0.13 -26.95 7.53
CA ASN A 143 -1.12 -27.49 8.10
C ASN A 143 -1.78 -26.62 9.16
N ARG A 144 -0.99 -26.11 10.12
CA ARG A 144 -1.53 -25.37 11.27
C ARG A 144 -2.22 -24.07 10.85
N ILE A 145 -1.52 -23.21 10.11
CA ILE A 145 -2.10 -21.94 9.67
C ILE A 145 -3.23 -22.14 8.65
N THR A 146 -3.15 -23.19 7.81
CA THR A 146 -4.26 -23.57 6.93
C THR A 146 -5.50 -23.98 7.73
N LEU A 147 -5.32 -24.77 8.79
CA LEU A 147 -6.42 -25.19 9.66
C LEU A 147 -7.02 -24.00 10.41
N ASP A 148 -6.18 -23.15 11.03
CA ASP A 148 -6.65 -21.95 11.73
C ASP A 148 -7.43 -21.02 10.78
N PHE A 149 -6.94 -20.83 9.54
CA PHE A 149 -7.64 -20.08 8.51
C PHE A 149 -8.95 -20.75 8.08
N PHE A 150 -8.95 -22.07 7.88
CA PHE A 150 -10.15 -22.82 7.51
C PHE A 150 -11.24 -22.70 8.58
N MET A 151 -10.88 -22.78 9.86
CA MET A 151 -11.83 -22.59 10.95
C MET A 151 -12.47 -21.19 10.91
N ILE A 152 -11.67 -20.14 10.69
CA ILE A 152 -12.20 -18.78 10.52
C ILE A 152 -13.06 -18.66 9.24
N ALA A 153 -12.69 -19.30 8.14
CA ALA A 153 -13.48 -19.30 6.90
C ALA A 153 -14.82 -20.02 7.10
N LEU A 154 -14.83 -21.16 7.77
CA LEU A 154 -16.01 -21.92 8.15
C LEU A 154 -16.98 -21.09 9.00
N ALA A 155 -16.46 -20.41 10.02
CA ALA A 155 -17.28 -19.55 10.89
C ALA A 155 -17.76 -18.24 10.22
N ASN A 156 -17.21 -17.90 9.04
CA ASN A 156 -17.65 -16.78 8.24
C ASN A 156 -18.66 -17.14 7.14
N LEU A 157 -18.97 -18.43 6.95
CA LEU A 157 -20.04 -18.87 6.05
C LEU A 157 -21.36 -18.17 6.43
N PRO A 158 -22.15 -17.67 5.44
CA PRO A 158 -23.47 -17.11 5.70
C PRO A 158 -24.36 -18.06 6.50
N ALA A 159 -24.34 -19.35 6.17
CA ALA A 159 -25.07 -20.39 6.89
C ALA A 159 -24.65 -20.50 8.36
N PHE A 160 -23.36 -20.35 8.68
CA PHE A 160 -22.88 -20.39 10.06
C PHE A 160 -23.30 -19.14 10.83
N LYS A 161 -23.15 -17.95 10.22
CA LYS A 161 -23.56 -16.68 10.83
C LYS A 161 -25.06 -16.54 11.00
N ALA A 162 -25.87 -17.23 10.21
CA ALA A 162 -27.32 -17.26 10.40
C ALA A 162 -27.73 -17.90 11.73
N VAL A 163 -26.92 -18.83 12.25
CA VAL A 163 -27.18 -19.54 13.52
C VAL A 163 -26.34 -18.97 14.66
N TYR A 164 -25.06 -18.72 14.41
CA TYR A 164 -24.09 -18.15 15.37
C TYR A 164 -23.71 -16.74 14.91
N GLN A 165 -24.59 -15.77 15.17
CA GLN A 165 -24.52 -14.40 14.64
C GLN A 165 -23.16 -13.71 14.82
N GLN A 166 -22.54 -13.89 15.99
CA GLN A 166 -21.27 -13.25 16.34
C GLN A 166 -20.04 -13.96 15.75
N GLY A 167 -20.26 -15.12 15.11
CA GLY A 167 -19.23 -15.97 14.52
C GLY A 167 -18.12 -16.34 15.51
N MET A 168 -16.98 -16.73 14.94
CA MET A 168 -15.78 -17.10 15.69
C MET A 168 -14.64 -16.13 15.39
N ASP A 169 -13.86 -15.80 16.41
CA ASP A 169 -12.70 -14.92 16.29
C ASP A 169 -11.58 -15.36 17.24
N PHE A 170 -10.42 -15.80 16.71
CA PHE A 170 -9.32 -16.24 17.57
C PHE A 170 -8.57 -15.09 18.26
N ARG A 171 -8.91 -13.82 18.01
CA ARG A 171 -8.42 -12.71 18.83
C ARG A 171 -9.00 -12.74 20.24
N ARG A 172 -10.07 -13.51 20.47
CA ARG A 172 -10.72 -13.72 21.76
C ARG A 172 -10.01 -14.75 22.65
N LEU A 173 -8.97 -15.44 22.15
CA LEU A 173 -8.30 -16.52 22.89
C LEU A 173 -7.41 -15.98 24.03
N SER A 174 -7.25 -16.75 25.10
CA SER A 174 -6.17 -16.53 26.08
C SER A 174 -4.86 -17.16 25.59
N THR A 175 -3.75 -16.84 26.27
CA THR A 175 -2.45 -17.47 25.99
C THR A 175 -2.54 -19.00 26.07
N GLU A 176 -3.19 -19.53 27.11
CA GLU A 176 -3.37 -20.97 27.31
C GLU A 176 -4.21 -21.59 26.21
N ASP A 177 -5.25 -20.89 25.73
CA ASP A 177 -6.06 -21.37 24.61
C ASP A 177 -5.23 -21.47 23.32
N THR A 178 -4.40 -20.47 23.02
CA THR A 178 -3.52 -20.50 21.84
C THR A 178 -2.51 -21.65 21.91
N GLN A 179 -1.93 -21.89 23.09
CA GLN A 179 -1.04 -23.02 23.33
C GLN A 179 -1.79 -24.36 23.19
N ALA A 180 -3.00 -24.45 23.72
CA ALA A 180 -3.84 -25.64 23.64
C ALA A 180 -4.17 -26.02 22.18
N LEU A 181 -4.50 -25.05 21.32
CA LEU A 181 -4.73 -25.31 19.89
C LEU A 181 -3.48 -25.90 19.21
N HIS A 182 -2.28 -25.51 19.64
CA HIS A 182 -1.06 -25.80 18.89
C HIS A 182 -0.18 -26.91 19.47
N CYS A 183 -0.38 -27.28 20.74
CA CYS A 183 0.24 -28.45 21.34
C CYS A 183 -0.50 -29.72 20.92
N LEU A 184 0.24 -30.73 20.44
CA LEU A 184 -0.37 -32.00 20.01
C LEU A 184 -0.94 -32.81 21.19
N ASP A 185 -0.38 -32.60 22.37
CA ASP A 185 -0.72 -33.33 23.59
C ASP A 185 -1.90 -32.71 24.34
N SER A 186 -2.42 -31.57 23.87
CA SER A 186 -3.60 -30.94 24.47
C SER A 186 -4.80 -31.87 24.41
N THR A 187 -5.51 -31.95 25.52
CA THR A 187 -6.75 -32.70 25.66
C THR A 187 -7.87 -32.10 24.81
N HIS A 188 -8.85 -32.92 24.43
CA HIS A 188 -10.04 -32.45 23.72
C HIS A 188 -10.75 -31.33 24.50
N ARG A 189 -10.85 -31.45 25.83
CA ARG A 189 -11.44 -30.43 26.72
C ARG A 189 -10.75 -29.07 26.63
N GLU A 190 -9.42 -29.03 26.56
CA GLU A 190 -8.67 -27.77 26.43
C GLU A 190 -8.92 -27.11 25.07
N VAL A 191 -9.00 -27.92 24.01
CA VAL A 191 -9.31 -27.43 22.65
C VAL A 191 -10.77 -26.96 22.58
N ALA A 192 -11.72 -27.68 23.17
CA ALA A 192 -13.13 -27.29 23.25
C ALA A 192 -13.30 -25.97 24.00
N ARG A 193 -12.59 -25.79 25.12
CA ARG A 193 -12.54 -24.50 25.83
C ARG A 193 -12.07 -23.37 24.93
N ALA A 194 -10.99 -23.57 24.18
CA ALA A 194 -10.49 -22.57 23.24
C ALA A 194 -11.53 -22.19 22.17
N PHE A 195 -12.29 -23.15 21.63
CA PHE A 195 -13.38 -22.84 20.69
C PHE A 195 -14.56 -22.12 21.35
N GLY A 196 -14.93 -22.50 22.58
CA GLY A 196 -15.97 -21.79 23.34
C GLY A 196 -15.58 -20.33 23.57
N HIS A 197 -14.34 -20.10 23.97
CA HIS A 197 -13.74 -18.77 24.09
C HIS A 197 -13.70 -17.99 22.76
N ALA A 198 -13.40 -18.64 21.64
CA ALA A 198 -13.42 -18.01 20.32
C ALA A 198 -14.83 -17.63 19.85
N LEU A 199 -15.87 -18.33 20.32
CA LEU A 199 -17.28 -18.05 20.02
C LEU A 199 -17.90 -17.02 20.95
N ASP A 200 -17.29 -16.73 22.10
CA ASP A 200 -17.82 -15.81 23.11
C ASP A 200 -17.59 -14.32 22.73
N PRO A 201 -18.64 -13.57 22.35
CA PRO A 201 -18.52 -12.17 21.94
C PRO A 201 -18.13 -11.23 23.10
N THR A 202 -18.26 -11.65 24.36
CA THR A 202 -17.91 -10.82 25.52
C THR A 202 -16.40 -10.67 25.70
N ARG A 203 -15.61 -11.53 25.05
CA ARG A 203 -14.13 -11.50 25.03
C ARG A 203 -13.54 -10.66 23.89
N ASN A 204 -14.34 -9.80 23.24
CA ASN A 204 -13.85 -8.94 22.18
C ASN A 204 -12.96 -7.81 22.74
N HIS A 205 -11.82 -7.58 22.10
CA HIS A 205 -10.91 -6.48 22.44
C HIS A 205 -10.94 -5.42 21.34
N ASN A 206 -11.05 -4.15 21.75
CA ASN A 206 -11.05 -3.01 20.84
C ASN A 206 -9.67 -2.35 20.80
N LEU A 207 -9.33 -1.79 19.64
CA LEU A 207 -8.19 -0.89 19.51
C LEU A 207 -8.50 0.41 20.28
N LEU A 208 -7.74 0.67 21.34
CA LEU A 208 -7.84 1.90 22.13
C LEU A 208 -7.07 3.03 21.42
N ASN A 209 -7.71 3.68 20.45
CA ASN A 209 -7.12 4.83 19.78
C ASN A 209 -7.14 6.06 20.70
N GLN A 210 -5.97 6.47 21.17
CA GLN A 210 -5.78 7.78 21.79
C GLN A 210 -5.69 8.85 20.68
N ALA A 211 -6.34 9.99 20.89
CA ALA A 211 -6.29 11.09 19.93
C ALA A 211 -4.84 11.60 19.77
N ASN A 212 -4.40 11.78 18.53
CA ASN A 212 -3.07 12.30 18.19
C ASN A 212 -1.90 11.49 18.78
N GLY A 213 -2.00 10.16 18.87
CA GLY A 213 -0.96 9.32 19.49
C GLY A 213 0.40 9.37 18.76
N TYR A 214 0.43 9.78 17.49
CA TYR A 214 1.68 10.07 16.77
C TYR A 214 2.10 11.55 16.81
N GLY A 215 1.24 12.45 17.31
CA GLY A 215 1.41 13.91 17.28
C GLY A 215 0.28 14.63 16.54
N LYS A 216 0.11 15.92 16.81
CA LYS A 216 -0.85 16.80 16.13
C LYS A 216 -0.14 17.55 15.01
N TRP A 217 -0.77 17.62 13.84
CA TRP A 217 -0.27 18.42 12.74
C TRP A 217 -0.86 19.83 12.74
N PRO A 218 -0.09 20.84 12.30
CA PRO A 218 -0.64 22.16 12.01
C PRO A 218 -1.71 22.06 10.92
N GLU A 219 -2.94 22.40 11.30
CA GLU A 219 -4.09 22.46 10.40
C GLU A 219 -4.75 23.83 10.57
N ASN A 220 -4.12 24.85 10.01
CA ASN A 220 -4.66 26.21 10.08
C ASN A 220 -5.78 26.37 9.05
N LYS A 221 -6.99 25.98 9.45
CA LYS A 221 -8.22 26.14 8.67
C LYS A 221 -9.37 26.64 9.56
N ARG A 222 -10.28 27.39 8.97
CA ARG A 222 -11.51 27.86 9.63
C ARG A 222 -12.72 27.63 8.73
N PHE A 223 -13.82 27.18 9.33
CA PHE A 223 -15.08 27.03 8.61
C PHE A 223 -15.95 28.27 8.77
N LEU A 224 -16.45 28.81 7.66
CA LEU A 224 -17.52 29.81 7.63
C LEU A 224 -18.71 29.23 6.87
N GLN A 225 -19.86 29.10 7.53
CA GLN A 225 -21.07 28.48 6.96
C GLN A 225 -20.79 27.11 6.29
N GLY A 226 -19.90 26.32 6.86
CA GLY A 226 -19.51 25.00 6.33
C GLY A 226 -18.47 25.03 5.21
N ILE A 227 -18.00 26.20 4.78
CA ILE A 227 -16.94 26.36 3.76
C ILE A 227 -15.59 26.51 4.46
N PRO A 228 -14.58 25.65 4.16
CA PRO A 228 -13.25 25.74 4.74
C PRO A 228 -12.39 26.80 4.05
N PHE A 229 -11.76 27.64 4.84
CA PHE A 229 -10.79 28.65 4.41
C PHE A 229 -9.45 28.44 5.09
N LEU A 230 -8.38 28.81 4.38
CA LEU A 230 -7.06 28.92 4.98
C LEU A 230 -7.10 30.03 6.04
N SER A 231 -6.58 29.73 7.22
CA SER A 231 -6.56 30.68 8.34
C SER A 231 -5.15 30.90 8.85
N HIS A 232 -4.99 31.96 9.64
CA HIS A 232 -3.76 32.26 10.37
C HIS A 232 -4.11 33.07 11.61
N THR A 233 -3.31 32.94 12.66
CA THR A 233 -3.43 33.77 13.85
C THR A 233 -2.20 34.65 13.92
N THR A 234 -2.38 35.97 13.94
CA THR A 234 -1.26 36.94 14.02
C THR A 234 -0.53 36.82 15.35
N ASP A 235 0.67 37.43 15.45
CA ASP A 235 1.44 37.49 16.70
C ASP A 235 0.65 38.16 17.85
N ASP A 236 -0.25 39.07 17.52
CA ASP A 236 -1.18 39.73 18.46
C ASP A 236 -2.41 38.87 18.82
N GLY A 237 -2.49 37.63 18.32
CA GLY A 237 -3.57 36.69 18.62
C GLY A 237 -4.86 36.91 17.80
N ILE A 238 -4.81 37.69 16.72
CA ILE A 238 -5.99 37.96 15.88
C ILE A 238 -6.21 36.80 14.92
N GLU A 239 -7.38 36.16 14.98
CA GLU A 239 -7.79 35.16 13.99
C GLU A 239 -8.11 35.82 12.64
N CYS A 240 -7.43 35.38 11.59
CA CYS A 240 -7.58 35.87 10.24
C CYS A 240 -7.90 34.74 9.26
N LEU A 241 -8.63 35.07 8.20
CA LEU A 241 -8.61 34.31 6.95
C LEU A 241 -7.55 34.87 6.02
N VAL A 242 -7.04 34.00 5.15
CA VAL A 242 -5.95 34.31 4.23
C VAL A 242 -6.49 34.53 2.82
N THR A 243 -6.07 35.57 2.11
CA THR A 243 -6.35 35.76 0.68
C THR A 243 -5.36 35.00 -0.20
N VAL A 244 -5.67 34.83 -1.49
CA VAL A 244 -4.73 34.20 -2.45
C VAL A 244 -3.47 35.02 -2.72
N THR A 245 -3.33 36.22 -2.17
CA THR A 245 -2.09 37.02 -2.18
C THR A 245 -1.36 36.99 -0.83
N GLY A 246 -1.86 36.22 0.13
CA GLY A 246 -1.34 36.14 1.49
C GLY A 246 -1.85 37.23 2.44
N GLY A 247 -2.82 38.05 2.01
CA GLY A 247 -3.42 39.07 2.86
C GLY A 247 -4.18 38.46 4.03
N LEU A 248 -4.05 39.06 5.21
CA LEU A 248 -4.69 38.64 6.45
C LEU A 248 -5.94 39.50 6.68
N VAL A 249 -7.11 38.87 6.60
CA VAL A 249 -8.41 39.52 6.82
C VAL A 249 -8.96 39.05 8.15
N ALA A 250 -9.17 39.96 9.10
CA ALA A 250 -9.64 39.61 10.43
C ALA A 250 -11.02 38.92 10.36
N LEU A 251 -11.21 37.82 11.09
CA LEU A 251 -12.46 37.05 11.04
C LEU A 251 -13.68 37.91 11.38
N GLN A 252 -13.52 38.85 12.33
CA GLN A 252 -14.54 39.78 12.76
C GLN A 252 -14.97 40.81 11.69
N SER A 253 -14.15 41.06 10.66
CA SER A 253 -14.50 41.97 9.56
C SER A 253 -15.20 41.25 8.40
N ILE A 254 -15.39 39.93 8.49
CA ILE A 254 -16.00 39.15 7.41
C ILE A 254 -17.51 39.11 7.61
N GLU A 255 -18.23 39.83 6.76
CA GLU A 255 -19.69 39.79 6.68
C GLU A 255 -20.14 38.48 6.02
N VAL A 256 -20.34 37.44 6.82
CA VAL A 256 -20.63 36.08 6.34
C VAL A 256 -21.93 36.01 5.52
N ASP A 257 -22.89 36.90 5.73
CA ASP A 257 -24.13 36.97 4.95
C ASP A 257 -23.92 37.37 3.49
N ARG A 258 -22.72 37.83 3.11
CA ARG A 258 -22.36 38.12 1.71
C ARG A 258 -22.03 36.86 0.89
N PHE A 259 -21.89 35.69 1.52
CA PHE A 259 -21.76 34.42 0.80
C PHE A 259 -23.16 33.96 0.34
N ILE A 260 -23.49 34.23 -0.93
CA ILE A 260 -24.84 33.96 -1.47
C ILE A 260 -25.00 32.46 -1.73
N THR A 261 -25.96 31.83 -1.05
CA THR A 261 -26.29 30.42 -1.28
C THR A 261 -26.78 30.20 -2.71
N GLY A 262 -26.22 29.19 -3.39
CA GLY A 262 -26.60 28.84 -4.77
C GLY A 262 -25.78 29.54 -5.87
N GLN A 263 -24.90 30.49 -5.53
CA GLN A 263 -23.94 31.06 -6.47
C GLN A 263 -22.60 30.30 -6.46
N HIS A 264 -21.83 30.45 -7.53
CA HIS A 264 -20.46 29.93 -7.59
C HIS A 264 -19.54 30.77 -6.71
N PHE A 265 -18.55 30.13 -6.10
CA PHE A 265 -17.63 30.84 -5.22
C PHE A 265 -16.86 31.97 -5.94
N ALA A 266 -16.54 31.76 -7.22
CA ALA A 266 -15.87 32.76 -8.05
C ALA A 266 -16.70 34.04 -8.27
N ASP A 267 -18.00 34.00 -8.01
CA ASP A 267 -18.91 35.14 -8.14
C ASP A 267 -19.13 35.88 -6.81
N ASN A 268 -18.55 35.40 -5.70
CA ASN A 268 -18.64 36.07 -4.41
C ASN A 268 -17.96 37.45 -4.46
N PRO A 269 -18.53 38.48 -3.82
CA PRO A 269 -17.98 39.82 -3.88
C PRO A 269 -16.63 39.90 -3.16
N LEU A 270 -15.62 40.47 -3.81
CA LEU A 270 -14.28 40.68 -3.23
C LEU A 270 -14.27 41.65 -2.03
N SER A 271 -15.37 42.34 -1.75
CA SER A 271 -15.51 43.23 -0.60
C SER A 271 -15.37 42.51 0.75
N VAL A 272 -15.57 41.18 0.79
CA VAL A 272 -15.30 40.36 1.98
C VAL A 272 -13.82 40.27 2.34
N SER A 273 -12.93 40.71 1.45
CA SER A 273 -11.46 40.62 1.58
C SER A 273 -10.76 41.98 1.52
N GLU A 274 -11.48 43.10 1.60
CA GLU A 274 -10.90 44.46 1.49
C GLU A 274 -10.14 44.89 2.75
N HIS A 275 -10.54 44.39 3.93
CA HIS A 275 -9.97 44.77 5.22
C HIS A 275 -8.73 43.93 5.57
N VAL A 276 -7.68 44.07 4.78
CA VAL A 276 -6.39 43.41 5.01
C VAL A 276 -5.62 44.16 6.11
N ILE A 277 -5.36 43.48 7.23
CA ILE A 277 -4.64 44.03 8.39
C ILE A 277 -3.15 43.68 8.41
N GLY A 278 -2.69 42.89 7.45
CA GLY A 278 -1.31 42.43 7.32
C GLY A 278 -1.16 41.38 6.23
N TYR A 279 0.02 40.79 6.10
CA TYR A 279 0.29 39.73 5.14
C TYR A 279 1.04 38.58 5.80
N LEU A 280 0.81 37.36 5.31
CA LEU A 280 1.61 36.20 5.66
C LEU A 280 3.08 36.44 5.29
N PRO A 281 4.03 36.18 6.20
CA PRO A 281 5.44 36.24 5.88
C PRO A 281 5.83 35.23 4.78
N GLY A 282 6.71 35.64 3.87
CA GLY A 282 7.21 34.76 2.79
C GLY A 282 6.33 34.74 1.53
N THR A 283 5.36 35.66 1.43
CA THR A 283 4.44 35.78 0.29
C THR A 283 4.60 37.12 -0.46
N GLU A 284 5.71 37.82 -0.24
CA GLU A 284 6.06 39.11 -0.85
C GLU A 284 5.99 39.10 -2.38
N ASP A 285 6.42 38.01 -3.00
CA ASP A 285 6.47 37.82 -4.44
C ASP A 285 5.07 37.67 -5.07
N LEU A 286 4.04 37.34 -4.28
CA LEU A 286 2.66 37.23 -4.74
C LEU A 286 1.98 38.59 -4.94
N ARG A 287 2.62 39.67 -4.48
CA ARG A 287 2.09 41.04 -4.48
C ARG A 287 3.01 42.05 -5.17
N VAL A 288 3.94 41.58 -6.01
CA VAL A 288 4.82 42.46 -6.81
C VAL A 288 4.03 43.25 -7.84
N VAL A 289 4.46 44.48 -8.11
CA VAL A 289 3.82 45.37 -9.08
C VAL A 289 3.71 44.68 -10.44
N GLY A 290 2.50 44.63 -10.99
CA GLY A 290 2.22 44.00 -12.29
C GLY A 290 1.79 42.53 -12.20
N LYS A 291 1.91 41.86 -11.04
CA LYS A 291 1.32 40.53 -10.84
C LYS A 291 -0.19 40.65 -10.66
N ARG A 292 -0.95 40.26 -11.68
CA ARG A 292 -2.43 40.36 -11.74
C ARG A 292 -3.14 39.03 -11.49
N GLU A 293 -2.38 37.96 -11.25
CA GLU A 293 -2.93 36.64 -10.99
C GLU A 293 -1.99 35.78 -10.13
N VAL A 294 -2.59 34.84 -9.40
CA VAL A 294 -1.92 33.80 -8.61
C VAL A 294 -2.51 32.46 -9.01
N ASP A 295 -1.71 31.55 -9.60
CA ASP A 295 -2.18 30.28 -10.17
C ASP A 295 -3.51 30.43 -10.96
N ALA A 296 -3.52 31.38 -11.91
CA ALA A 296 -4.67 31.74 -12.74
C ALA A 296 -5.91 32.29 -11.99
N ILE A 297 -5.81 32.60 -10.69
CA ILE A 297 -6.83 33.34 -9.93
C ILE A 297 -6.59 34.83 -10.16
N PRO A 298 -7.56 35.59 -10.72
CA PRO A 298 -7.39 37.01 -10.98
C PRO A 298 -7.34 37.82 -9.68
N ILE A 299 -6.52 38.88 -9.69
CA ILE A 299 -6.42 39.90 -8.65
C ILE A 299 -7.02 41.20 -9.21
N ARG A 300 -7.80 41.92 -8.41
CA ARG A 300 -8.39 43.21 -8.81
C ARG A 300 -7.29 44.25 -9.06
N ASP A 301 -7.61 45.28 -9.83
CA ASP A 301 -6.61 46.28 -10.24
C ASP A 301 -5.97 47.06 -9.07
N ASP A 302 -6.67 47.17 -7.95
CA ASP A 302 -6.21 47.79 -6.71
C ASP A 302 -5.50 46.82 -5.75
N GLY A 303 -5.30 45.56 -6.15
CA GLY A 303 -4.59 44.54 -5.37
C GLY A 303 -5.48 43.69 -4.45
N VAL A 304 -6.79 43.95 -4.40
CA VAL A 304 -7.71 43.11 -3.62
C VAL A 304 -7.88 41.74 -4.28
N ALA A 305 -7.75 40.69 -3.48
CA ALA A 305 -7.72 39.31 -3.92
C ALA A 305 -8.71 38.46 -3.12
N PRO A 306 -9.30 37.41 -3.73
CA PRO A 306 -10.28 36.57 -3.05
C PRO A 306 -9.68 35.83 -1.85
N LEU A 307 -10.53 35.49 -0.88
CA LEU A 307 -10.19 34.58 0.21
C LEU A 307 -9.77 33.21 -0.34
N PHE A 308 -8.75 32.61 0.26
CA PHE A 308 -8.27 31.27 -0.08
C PHE A 308 -9.22 30.23 0.51
N CYS A 309 -10.19 29.81 -0.29
CA CYS A 309 -11.08 28.70 -0.01
C CYS A 309 -10.42 27.35 -0.36
N LEU A 310 -10.45 26.42 0.61
CA LEU A 310 -9.88 25.08 0.50
C LEU A 310 -10.85 24.08 -0.18
N ASP A 311 -12.12 24.46 -0.39
CA ASP A 311 -13.16 23.66 -1.06
C ASP A 311 -13.35 24.03 -2.54
N ILE A 312 -12.24 24.31 -3.24
CA ILE A 312 -12.24 24.64 -4.67
C ILE A 312 -11.24 23.75 -5.38
N ASN A 313 -11.65 23.13 -6.49
CA ASN A 313 -10.73 22.45 -7.37
C ASN A 313 -9.79 23.49 -8.01
N MET A 314 -8.50 23.42 -7.69
CA MET A 314 -7.53 24.43 -8.13
C MET A 314 -7.45 24.59 -9.65
N LEU A 315 -7.75 23.54 -10.43
CA LEU A 315 -7.64 23.56 -11.89
C LEU A 315 -8.82 24.30 -12.51
N THR A 316 -10.03 24.09 -11.99
CA THR A 316 -11.27 24.62 -12.58
C THR A 316 -11.82 25.84 -11.86
N GLY A 317 -11.40 26.12 -10.62
CA GLY A 317 -11.92 27.22 -9.82
C GLY A 317 -13.35 26.98 -9.31
N LEU A 318 -13.80 25.72 -9.36
CA LEU A 318 -15.17 25.30 -9.00
C LEU A 318 -15.16 24.46 -7.73
N ARG A 319 -16.23 24.54 -6.94
CA ARG A 319 -16.45 23.62 -5.83
C ARG A 319 -16.80 22.20 -6.34
N PRO A 320 -16.68 21.15 -5.50
CA PRO A 320 -16.88 19.76 -5.94
C PRO A 320 -18.20 19.48 -6.69
N PRO A 321 -19.38 20.00 -6.28
CA PRO A 321 -20.63 19.74 -7.01
C PRO A 321 -20.59 20.27 -8.44
N SER A 322 -20.15 21.52 -8.63
CA SER A 322 -20.11 22.11 -9.96
C SER A 322 -18.91 21.66 -10.79
N HIS A 323 -17.85 21.19 -10.16
CA HIS A 323 -16.81 20.44 -10.86
C HIS A 323 -17.37 19.13 -11.43
N ALA A 324 -18.19 18.38 -10.68
CA ALA A 324 -18.82 17.17 -11.18
C ALA A 324 -19.78 17.47 -12.35
N GLU A 325 -20.64 18.48 -12.21
CA GLU A 325 -21.51 18.97 -13.27
C GLU A 325 -20.72 19.33 -14.55
N LEU A 326 -19.57 20.01 -14.43
CA LEU A 326 -18.69 20.32 -15.56
C LEU A 326 -18.20 19.06 -16.29
N ILE A 327 -17.77 18.05 -15.52
CA ILE A 327 -17.26 16.79 -16.08
C ILE A 327 -18.36 16.03 -16.82
N ASP A 328 -19.59 16.03 -16.30
CA ASP A 328 -20.73 15.37 -16.93
C ASP A 328 -21.09 16.02 -18.27
N VAL A 329 -21.15 17.36 -18.32
CA VAL A 329 -21.38 18.10 -19.58
C VAL A 329 -20.23 17.86 -20.57
N LEU A 330 -18.98 17.82 -20.09
CA LEU A 330 -17.82 17.52 -20.92
C LEU A 330 -17.94 16.14 -21.55
N LYS A 331 -18.29 15.12 -20.78
CA LYS A 331 -18.47 13.74 -21.27
C LYS A 331 -19.64 13.61 -22.24
N GLN A 332 -20.75 14.29 -21.98
CA GLN A 332 -21.87 14.37 -22.93
C GLN A 332 -21.43 14.96 -24.28
N CYS A 333 -20.52 15.95 -24.26
CA CYS A 333 -20.07 16.64 -25.47
C CYS A 333 -18.90 15.95 -26.18
N ALA A 334 -17.99 15.31 -25.47
CA ALA A 334 -16.71 14.80 -25.99
C ALA A 334 -16.50 13.28 -25.76
N GLY A 335 -17.46 12.58 -25.18
CA GLY A 335 -17.43 11.14 -24.90
C GLY A 335 -16.97 10.81 -23.47
N ASP A 336 -17.24 9.58 -23.02
CA ASP A 336 -16.98 9.14 -21.63
C ASP A 336 -15.50 9.15 -21.24
N SER A 337 -14.60 9.03 -22.21
CA SER A 337 -13.15 9.09 -22.02
C SER A 337 -12.57 10.51 -22.06
N ALA A 338 -13.41 11.54 -22.17
CA ALA A 338 -12.96 12.92 -22.27
C ALA A 338 -12.19 13.34 -21.01
N ASN A 339 -11.02 13.96 -21.19
CA ASN A 339 -10.24 14.51 -20.10
C ASN A 339 -10.49 16.02 -19.95
N LEU A 340 -10.40 16.52 -18.72
CA LEU A 340 -10.68 17.92 -18.36
C LEU A 340 -9.91 18.94 -19.22
N PHE A 341 -8.66 18.62 -19.58
CA PHE A 341 -7.81 19.51 -20.36
C PHE A 341 -8.16 19.55 -21.86
N MET A 342 -9.08 18.71 -22.36
CA MET A 342 -9.64 18.88 -23.71
C MET A 342 -10.40 20.19 -23.88
N LEU A 343 -10.91 20.76 -22.78
CA LEU A 343 -11.58 22.06 -22.75
C LEU A 343 -10.58 23.24 -22.82
N ALA A 344 -9.34 23.05 -22.38
CA ALA A 344 -8.33 24.11 -22.38
C ALA A 344 -8.04 24.58 -23.81
N ASP A 345 -8.13 25.89 -24.05
CA ASP A 345 -7.92 26.52 -25.36
C ASP A 345 -8.77 25.94 -26.52
N ASN A 346 -9.93 25.33 -26.20
CA ASN A 346 -10.84 24.71 -27.17
C ASN A 346 -12.19 25.45 -27.26
N PRO A 347 -12.29 26.53 -28.05
CA PRO A 347 -13.53 27.33 -28.13
C PRO A 347 -14.71 26.54 -28.73
N LEU A 348 -14.46 25.61 -29.65
CA LEU A 348 -15.52 24.79 -30.24
C LEU A 348 -16.18 23.88 -29.22
N LEU A 349 -15.38 23.21 -28.38
CA LEU A 349 -15.90 22.36 -27.32
C LEU A 349 -16.61 23.19 -26.24
N ARG A 350 -16.06 24.37 -25.88
CA ARG A 350 -16.73 25.32 -24.98
C ARG A 350 -18.14 25.67 -25.49
N ASP A 351 -18.25 26.07 -26.76
CA ASP A 351 -19.53 26.50 -27.34
C ASP A 351 -20.53 25.34 -27.41
N LYS A 352 -20.04 24.14 -27.72
CA LYS A 352 -20.85 22.91 -27.66
C LYS A 352 -21.36 22.62 -26.25
N MET A 353 -20.51 22.76 -25.23
CA MET A 353 -20.89 22.57 -23.83
C MET A 353 -21.90 23.63 -23.37
N LEU A 354 -21.71 24.90 -23.73
CA LEU A 354 -22.67 25.96 -23.42
C LEU A 354 -24.04 25.70 -24.04
N ALA A 355 -24.09 25.23 -25.29
CA ALA A 355 -25.34 24.82 -25.94
C ALA A 355 -26.00 23.62 -25.24
N ALA A 356 -25.20 22.66 -24.75
CA ALA A 356 -25.68 21.48 -24.03
C ALA A 356 -26.29 21.82 -22.64
N CYS A 357 -25.96 22.98 -22.08
CA CYS A 357 -26.54 23.45 -20.80
C CYS A 357 -28.02 23.87 -20.91
N GLN A 358 -28.59 23.92 -22.13
CA GLN A 358 -30.02 24.23 -22.37
C GLN A 358 -30.56 25.50 -21.67
N GLY A 359 -29.70 26.50 -21.48
CA GLY A 359 -30.08 27.76 -20.83
C GLY A 359 -30.08 27.71 -19.29
N GLU A 360 -29.61 26.63 -18.67
CA GLU A 360 -29.43 26.58 -17.22
C GLU A 360 -28.27 27.50 -16.79
N THR A 361 -28.62 28.68 -16.28
CA THR A 361 -27.67 29.77 -15.98
C THR A 361 -26.51 29.33 -15.09
N ARG A 362 -26.78 28.53 -14.05
CA ARG A 362 -25.73 28.06 -13.13
C ARG A 362 -24.74 27.13 -13.83
N LEU A 363 -25.22 26.23 -14.69
CA LEU A 363 -24.39 25.28 -15.42
C LEU A 363 -23.59 25.97 -16.55
N MET A 364 -24.19 26.93 -17.25
CA MET A 364 -23.47 27.79 -18.20
C MET A 364 -22.32 28.52 -17.50
N ARG A 365 -22.60 29.12 -16.33
CA ARG A 365 -21.59 29.82 -15.54
C ARG A 365 -20.44 28.89 -15.09
N THR A 366 -20.74 27.62 -14.79
CA THR A 366 -19.72 26.60 -14.50
C THR A 366 -18.70 26.47 -15.64
N VAL A 367 -19.18 26.40 -16.89
CA VAL A 367 -18.31 26.31 -18.09
C VAL A 367 -17.51 27.59 -18.28
N GLU A 368 -18.14 28.75 -18.09
CA GLU A 368 -17.51 30.07 -18.23
C GLU A 368 -16.40 30.33 -17.20
N ILE A 369 -16.53 29.81 -15.98
CA ILE A 369 -15.49 29.89 -14.95
C ILE A 369 -14.32 28.96 -15.29
N ALA A 370 -14.62 27.71 -15.65
CA ALA A 370 -13.60 26.68 -15.84
C ALA A 370 -12.77 26.87 -17.11
N TYR A 371 -13.39 27.21 -18.24
CA TYR A 371 -12.73 27.33 -19.55
C TYR A 371 -11.49 28.26 -19.54
N PRO A 372 -11.59 29.55 -19.16
CA PRO A 372 -10.46 30.46 -19.21
C PRO A 372 -9.39 30.10 -18.16
N ARG A 373 -9.80 29.54 -17.02
CA ARG A 373 -8.87 29.10 -15.98
C ARG A 373 -8.03 27.91 -16.44
N LEU A 374 -8.67 26.89 -17.02
CA LEU A 374 -7.99 25.71 -17.55
C LEU A 374 -6.99 26.08 -18.64
N ALA A 375 -7.33 27.01 -19.54
CA ALA A 375 -6.42 27.52 -20.56
C ALA A 375 -5.13 28.13 -19.95
N LYS A 376 -5.26 28.96 -18.91
CA LYS A 376 -4.11 29.55 -18.21
C LYS A 376 -3.27 28.50 -17.48
N VAL A 377 -3.92 27.64 -16.70
CA VAL A 377 -3.24 26.56 -15.96
C VAL A 377 -2.54 25.60 -16.93
N ASN A 378 -3.15 25.25 -18.06
CA ASN A 378 -2.54 24.41 -19.07
C ASN A 378 -1.26 25.04 -19.64
N ARG A 379 -1.25 26.33 -19.95
CA ARG A 379 -0.05 27.04 -20.40
C ARG A 379 1.06 27.05 -19.35
N MET A 380 0.73 27.25 -18.07
CA MET A 380 1.70 27.15 -16.98
C MET A 380 2.33 25.76 -16.91
N LEU A 381 1.51 24.71 -16.98
CA LEU A 381 1.94 23.31 -16.94
C LEU A 381 2.82 22.94 -18.14
N LEU A 382 2.46 23.38 -19.35
CA LEU A 382 3.24 23.14 -20.56
C LEU A 382 4.60 23.86 -20.50
N THR A 383 4.63 25.10 -20.01
CA THR A 383 5.88 25.84 -19.82
C THR A 383 6.79 25.15 -18.82
N ALA A 384 6.24 24.68 -17.69
CA ALA A 384 6.99 23.93 -16.69
C ALA A 384 7.53 22.61 -17.24
N ARG A 385 6.72 21.87 -18.01
CA ARG A 385 7.15 20.66 -18.72
C ARG A 385 8.34 20.98 -19.63
N ASP A 386 8.24 21.99 -20.48
CA ASP A 386 9.30 22.31 -21.46
C ASP A 386 10.62 22.67 -20.78
N ALA A 387 10.56 23.38 -19.64
CA ALA A 387 11.74 23.67 -18.82
C ALA A 387 12.39 22.40 -18.24
N ILE A 388 11.60 21.40 -17.80
CA ILE A 388 12.11 20.13 -17.25
C ILE A 388 12.93 19.34 -18.29
N PHE A 389 12.56 19.43 -19.56
CA PHE A 389 13.23 18.71 -20.65
C PHE A 389 14.42 19.46 -21.27
N GLN A 390 14.71 20.69 -20.81
CA GLN A 390 15.81 21.47 -21.35
C GLN A 390 17.15 20.71 -21.22
N GLY A 391 17.85 20.54 -22.34
CA GLY A 391 19.16 19.87 -22.40
C GLY A 391 19.11 18.33 -22.34
N LYS A 392 17.93 17.72 -22.39
CA LYS A 392 17.77 16.25 -22.43
C LYS A 392 17.69 15.76 -23.87
N THR A 393 18.22 14.56 -24.11
CA THR A 393 18.26 13.94 -25.44
C THR A 393 17.60 12.57 -25.44
N PRO A 394 16.92 12.18 -26.53
CA PRO A 394 16.39 10.82 -26.67
C PRO A 394 17.46 9.74 -26.46
N SER A 395 17.05 8.60 -25.92
CA SER A 395 17.87 7.40 -25.74
C SER A 395 17.40 6.30 -26.69
N ASP A 396 18.34 5.56 -27.29
CA ASP A 396 18.01 4.38 -28.10
C ASP A 396 17.40 3.26 -27.25
N GLN A 397 17.89 3.13 -26.01
CA GLN A 397 17.41 2.21 -24.99
C GLN A 397 16.91 3.01 -23.77
N PRO A 398 15.69 3.59 -23.85
CA PRO A 398 15.20 4.45 -22.80
C PRO A 398 14.78 3.62 -21.57
N LYS A 399 14.95 4.20 -20.38
CA LYS A 399 14.71 3.54 -19.09
C LYS A 399 13.67 4.28 -18.27
N LEU A 400 12.79 3.52 -17.62
CA LEU A 400 11.86 4.00 -16.60
C LEU A 400 12.33 3.48 -15.24
N PHE A 401 12.75 4.39 -14.36
CA PHE A 401 13.04 4.10 -12.96
C PHE A 401 11.88 4.54 -12.10
N MET A 402 11.19 3.61 -11.44
CA MET A 402 10.06 3.92 -10.58
C MET A 402 10.40 3.66 -9.11
N CYS A 403 10.14 4.66 -8.28
CA CYS A 403 10.29 4.56 -6.84
C CYS A 403 9.16 3.73 -6.22
N MET A 404 9.49 2.84 -5.28
CA MET A 404 8.53 2.19 -4.40
C MET A 404 8.97 2.30 -2.93
N GLY A 405 8.02 2.56 -2.04
CA GLY A 405 8.27 2.62 -0.61
C GLY A 405 7.49 3.72 0.10
N GLY A 406 7.26 3.52 1.39
CA GLY A 406 6.54 4.49 2.21
C GLY A 406 7.27 5.83 2.35
N ALA A 407 6.55 6.83 2.83
CA ALA A 407 7.15 8.14 3.15
C ALA A 407 8.25 8.00 4.19
N GLY A 408 9.36 8.72 4.02
CA GLY A 408 10.50 8.64 4.94
C GLY A 408 11.34 7.36 4.83
N ALA A 409 11.05 6.44 3.90
CA ALA A 409 11.86 5.23 3.69
C ALA A 409 13.26 5.50 3.11
N GLY A 410 13.52 6.73 2.62
CA GLY A 410 14.78 7.14 1.99
C GLY A 410 14.95 6.61 0.57
N LYS A 411 14.06 7.03 -0.34
CA LYS A 411 14.06 6.62 -1.76
C LYS A 411 15.13 7.34 -2.60
N THR A 412 16.06 8.06 -1.98
CA THR A 412 17.10 8.82 -2.68
C THR A 412 18.05 7.91 -3.46
N VAL A 413 18.24 6.66 -3.03
CA VAL A 413 19.04 5.65 -3.74
C VAL A 413 18.55 5.40 -5.18
N VAL A 414 17.28 5.67 -5.49
CA VAL A 414 16.75 5.51 -6.86
C VAL A 414 17.34 6.54 -7.81
N GLU A 415 17.61 7.76 -7.32
CA GLU A 415 18.30 8.79 -8.11
C GLU A 415 19.76 8.39 -8.37
N ASP A 416 20.42 7.78 -7.40
CA ASP A 416 21.79 7.27 -7.56
C ASP A 416 21.85 6.17 -8.63
N ILE A 417 20.87 5.27 -8.65
CA ILE A 417 20.74 4.23 -9.69
C ILE A 417 20.49 4.87 -11.06
N ALA A 418 19.55 5.81 -11.16
CA ALA A 418 19.27 6.48 -12.43
C ALA A 418 20.50 7.24 -12.96
N LYS A 419 21.25 7.90 -12.08
CA LYS A 419 22.52 8.58 -12.43
C LYS A 419 23.60 7.61 -12.87
N ALA A 420 23.77 6.48 -12.17
CA ALA A 420 24.75 5.46 -12.55
C ALA A 420 24.46 4.90 -13.95
N GLU A 421 23.19 4.68 -14.28
CA GLU A 421 22.81 4.05 -15.54
C GLU A 421 22.59 5.02 -16.72
N CYS A 422 22.29 6.30 -16.45
CA CYS A 422 21.93 7.27 -17.49
C CYS A 422 22.72 8.58 -17.43
N GLY A 423 23.65 8.74 -16.48
CA GLY A 423 24.25 10.03 -16.16
C GLY A 423 23.19 11.06 -15.82
N ASP A 424 23.36 12.30 -16.28
CA ASP A 424 22.34 13.34 -16.12
C ASP A 424 21.22 13.28 -17.18
N ASN A 425 21.24 12.33 -18.13
CA ASN A 425 20.27 12.27 -19.21
C ASN A 425 18.97 11.53 -18.82
N PHE A 426 18.32 12.01 -17.76
CA PHE A 426 16.97 11.63 -17.37
C PHE A 426 16.20 12.84 -16.84
N VAL A 427 14.86 12.74 -16.85
CA VAL A 427 13.97 13.70 -16.18
C VAL A 427 13.31 13.07 -14.97
N THR A 428 12.96 13.89 -13.99
CA THR A 428 12.26 13.42 -12.78
C THR A 428 10.81 13.88 -12.79
N ALA A 429 9.89 12.92 -12.69
CA ALA A 429 8.46 13.11 -12.51
C ALA A 429 8.09 13.01 -11.02
N SER A 430 8.32 14.08 -10.24
CA SER A 430 8.06 14.10 -8.79
C SER A 430 6.87 14.96 -8.41
N LEU A 431 5.89 14.37 -7.71
CA LEU A 431 4.77 15.11 -7.16
C LEU A 431 5.21 16.15 -6.13
N ASP A 432 6.18 15.80 -5.28
CA ASP A 432 6.61 16.68 -4.19
C ASP A 432 7.32 17.92 -4.72
N GLU A 433 8.09 17.79 -5.81
CA GLU A 433 8.73 18.93 -6.50
C GLU A 433 7.72 19.74 -7.32
N PHE A 434 6.80 19.07 -8.03
CA PHE A 434 5.82 19.77 -8.87
C PHE A 434 4.80 20.58 -8.08
N ARG A 435 4.47 20.20 -6.84
CA ARG A 435 3.66 21.04 -5.94
C ARG A 435 4.34 22.39 -5.67
N LYS A 436 5.68 22.44 -5.56
CA LYS A 436 6.42 23.69 -5.26
C LYS A 436 6.36 24.73 -6.37
N LEU A 437 5.91 24.33 -7.56
CA LEU A 437 5.69 25.23 -8.70
C LEU A 437 4.38 26.01 -8.62
N SER A 438 3.47 25.63 -7.72
CA SER A 438 2.21 26.35 -7.46
C SER A 438 2.45 27.47 -6.44
N ASP A 439 1.95 28.67 -6.74
CA ASP A 439 1.94 29.78 -5.78
C ASP A 439 1.04 29.46 -4.57
N LEU A 440 -0.08 28.75 -4.79
CA LEU A 440 -1.01 28.34 -3.73
C LEU A 440 -0.37 27.33 -2.77
N TYR A 441 0.54 26.48 -3.25
CA TYR A 441 1.35 25.63 -2.38
C TYR A 441 2.20 26.46 -1.41
N ARG A 442 2.81 27.55 -1.87
CA ARG A 442 3.61 28.45 -1.02
C ARG A 442 2.76 29.06 0.08
N LEU A 443 1.54 29.51 -0.24
CA LEU A 443 0.59 30.03 0.75
C LEU A 443 0.22 29.02 1.83
N LEU A 444 -0.08 27.77 1.44
CA LEU A 444 -0.37 26.70 2.38
C LEU A 444 0.81 26.48 3.33
N THR A 445 2.04 26.44 2.79
CA THR A 445 3.24 26.29 3.62
C THR A 445 3.49 27.49 4.53
N ALA A 446 3.30 28.73 4.05
CA ALA A 446 3.48 29.95 4.82
C ALA A 446 2.45 30.07 5.95
N ALA A 447 1.23 29.62 5.72
CA ALA A 447 0.20 29.53 6.75
C ALA A 447 0.39 28.35 7.70
N ASN A 448 1.46 27.56 7.58
CA ASN A 448 1.70 26.33 8.35
C ASN A 448 0.51 25.36 8.23
N HIS A 449 0.02 25.16 7.01
CA HIS A 449 -1.07 24.24 6.69
C HIS A 449 -0.56 23.17 5.72
N HIS A 450 -0.46 21.92 6.20
CA HIS A 450 0.20 20.84 5.44
C HIS A 450 -0.69 19.63 5.15
N SER A 451 -1.92 19.58 5.68
CA SER A 451 -2.82 18.45 5.40
C SER A 451 -3.42 18.55 4.00
N ASP A 452 -3.80 19.75 3.60
CA ASP A 452 -4.62 19.94 2.40
C ASP A 452 -3.77 20.24 1.16
N ASP A 453 -2.45 20.41 1.22
CA ASP A 453 -1.60 20.49 0.00
C ASP A 453 -1.69 19.19 -0.82
N TYR A 454 -1.86 18.06 -0.14
CA TYR A 454 -2.08 16.73 -0.73
C TYR A 454 -3.47 16.54 -1.33
N VAL A 455 -4.43 17.43 -1.09
CA VAL A 455 -5.78 17.35 -1.66
C VAL A 455 -6.00 18.49 -2.66
N TYR A 456 -5.63 19.71 -2.24
CA TYR A 456 -5.84 20.95 -2.97
C TYR A 456 -4.86 21.11 -4.12
N VAL A 457 -3.54 20.91 -3.89
CA VAL A 457 -2.49 21.13 -4.91
C VAL A 457 -2.22 19.86 -5.74
N GLU A 458 -2.61 18.70 -5.21
CA GLU A 458 -2.40 17.40 -5.87
C GLU A 458 -2.87 17.36 -7.34
N PRO A 459 -4.05 17.88 -7.74
CA PRO A 459 -4.51 17.84 -9.12
C PRO A 459 -3.54 18.52 -10.10
N PHE A 460 -2.94 19.65 -9.73
CA PHE A 460 -1.93 20.34 -10.56
C PHE A 460 -0.64 19.53 -10.67
N ALA A 461 -0.11 19.05 -9.55
CA ALA A 461 1.11 18.26 -9.54
C ALA A 461 0.94 16.93 -10.29
N ASN A 462 -0.21 16.26 -10.13
CA ASN A 462 -0.54 15.04 -10.88
C ASN A 462 -0.60 15.32 -12.38
N ARG A 463 -1.26 16.42 -12.81
CA ARG A 463 -1.32 16.74 -14.23
C ARG A 463 0.06 17.02 -14.83
N LEU A 464 0.90 17.80 -14.13
CA LEU A 464 2.27 18.05 -14.60
C LEU A 464 3.05 16.73 -14.69
N ARG A 465 2.88 15.85 -13.71
CA ARG A 465 3.53 14.53 -13.71
C ARG A 465 3.11 13.69 -14.90
N ASP A 466 1.83 13.66 -15.22
CA ASP A 466 1.32 12.93 -16.39
C ASP A 466 1.86 13.54 -17.69
N LEU A 467 1.90 14.88 -17.81
CA LEU A 467 2.49 15.57 -18.97
C LEU A 467 3.99 15.27 -19.15
N VAL A 468 4.74 15.26 -18.05
CA VAL A 468 6.18 14.92 -18.07
C VAL A 468 6.37 13.45 -18.45
N ALA A 469 5.60 12.54 -17.87
CA ALA A 469 5.68 11.11 -18.18
C ALA A 469 5.31 10.83 -19.66
N ASP A 470 4.20 11.40 -20.15
CA ASP A 470 3.80 11.26 -21.54
C ASP A 470 4.83 11.83 -22.51
N HIS A 471 5.39 13.00 -22.20
CA HIS A 471 6.41 13.61 -23.05
C HIS A 471 7.70 12.78 -23.06
N ALA A 472 8.17 12.31 -21.90
CA ALA A 472 9.32 11.41 -21.82
C ALA A 472 9.11 10.15 -22.66
N ARG A 473 7.92 9.53 -22.55
CA ARG A 473 7.55 8.33 -23.31
C ARG A 473 7.54 8.57 -24.82
N LEU A 474 6.91 9.65 -25.27
CA LEU A 474 6.82 9.99 -26.69
C LEU A 474 8.16 10.41 -27.31
N THR A 475 9.02 11.04 -26.52
CA THR A 475 10.34 11.52 -26.97
C THR A 475 11.48 10.55 -26.66
N ARG A 476 11.18 9.39 -26.07
CA ARG A 476 12.16 8.35 -25.67
C ARG A 476 13.26 8.86 -24.75
N ILE A 477 12.90 9.71 -23.77
CA ILE A 477 13.84 10.23 -22.77
C ILE A 477 13.69 9.44 -21.48
N ASN A 478 14.82 9.10 -20.82
CA ASN A 478 14.81 8.34 -19.57
C ASN A 478 14.03 9.09 -18.48
N LEU A 479 13.28 8.33 -17.67
CA LEU A 479 12.37 8.88 -16.68
C LEU A 479 12.61 8.27 -15.30
N LEU A 480 12.84 9.11 -14.31
CA LEU A 480 12.67 8.77 -12.90
C LEU A 480 11.26 9.17 -12.45
N TYR A 481 10.40 8.18 -12.22
CA TYR A 481 9.04 8.36 -11.75
C TYR A 481 9.01 8.28 -10.22
N ASP A 482 9.02 9.46 -9.58
CA ASP A 482 9.02 9.56 -8.12
C ASP A 482 7.59 9.46 -7.55
N GLY A 483 7.48 8.66 -6.51
CA GLY A 483 6.22 8.26 -5.92
C GLY A 483 6.40 7.14 -4.90
N THR A 484 5.29 6.73 -4.30
CA THR A 484 5.30 5.62 -3.32
C THR A 484 5.23 4.24 -3.99
N GLY A 485 4.84 4.17 -5.27
CA GLY A 485 4.53 2.90 -5.95
C GLY A 485 3.35 2.13 -5.36
N ILE A 486 2.56 2.76 -4.46
CA ILE A 486 1.56 2.09 -3.61
C ILE A 486 0.22 2.86 -3.67
N PRO A 487 -0.92 2.21 -3.94
CA PRO A 487 -1.05 0.81 -4.39
C PRO A 487 -0.47 0.64 -5.80
N TYR A 488 0.18 -0.48 -6.09
CA TYR A 488 0.77 -0.77 -7.39
C TYR A 488 -0.31 -0.85 -8.47
N ARG A 489 -1.38 -1.63 -8.20
CA ARG A 489 -2.54 -1.73 -9.10
C ARG A 489 -3.70 -0.80 -8.70
N PRO A 490 -4.44 -0.24 -9.66
CA PRO A 490 -4.17 -0.27 -11.12
C PRO A 490 -3.16 0.79 -11.57
N ARG A 491 -2.90 1.82 -10.75
CA ARG A 491 -2.26 3.06 -11.17
C ARG A 491 -0.84 2.86 -11.73
N TYR A 492 0.08 2.34 -10.93
CA TYR A 492 1.48 2.22 -11.32
C TYR A 492 1.70 1.06 -12.29
N SER A 493 0.92 -0.02 -12.19
CA SER A 493 0.95 -1.08 -13.20
C SER A 493 0.59 -0.57 -14.59
N THR A 494 -0.40 0.32 -14.72
CA THR A 494 -0.73 0.93 -16.03
C THR A 494 0.44 1.76 -16.55
N THR A 495 1.12 2.53 -15.71
CA THR A 495 2.32 3.28 -16.11
C THR A 495 3.44 2.35 -16.57
N ILE A 496 3.72 1.26 -15.84
CA ILE A 496 4.71 0.26 -16.24
C ILE A 496 4.37 -0.31 -17.62
N SER A 497 3.13 -0.78 -17.84
CA SER A 497 2.71 -1.33 -19.13
C SER A 497 2.85 -0.31 -20.26
N GLN A 498 2.42 0.94 -20.06
CA GLN A 498 2.52 1.98 -21.09
C GLN A 498 3.97 2.28 -21.53
N PHE A 499 4.92 2.23 -20.60
CA PHE A 499 6.33 2.46 -20.89
C PHE A 499 6.99 1.22 -21.50
N HIS A 500 6.66 0.03 -21.01
CA HIS A 500 7.09 -1.23 -21.59
C HIS A 500 6.63 -1.34 -23.06
N ASP A 501 5.36 -1.05 -23.34
CA ASP A 501 4.79 -1.03 -24.70
C ASP A 501 5.46 0.02 -25.60
N ALA A 502 6.02 1.09 -25.02
CA ALA A 502 6.79 2.10 -25.73
C ALA A 502 8.28 1.71 -25.93
N GLY A 503 8.67 0.50 -25.51
CA GLY A 503 10.01 -0.04 -25.65
C GLY A 503 11.02 0.52 -24.64
N PHE A 504 10.55 0.88 -23.43
CA PHE A 504 11.43 1.23 -22.32
C PHE A 504 11.80 -0.01 -21.53
N TYR A 505 13.03 -0.04 -20.99
CA TYR A 505 13.36 -0.93 -19.89
C TYR A 505 12.74 -0.38 -18.60
N THR A 506 11.90 -1.17 -17.96
CA THR A 506 11.10 -0.75 -16.80
C THR A 506 11.66 -1.35 -15.52
N GLN A 507 11.94 -0.48 -14.55
CA GLN A 507 12.57 -0.87 -13.30
C GLN A 507 11.85 -0.24 -12.11
N ILE A 508 11.55 -1.06 -11.10
CA ILE A 508 11.11 -0.59 -9.78
C ILE A 508 12.26 -0.77 -8.78
N VAL A 509 12.57 0.29 -8.07
CA VAL A 509 13.47 0.24 -6.91
C VAL A 509 12.65 0.52 -5.67
N ALA A 510 12.44 -0.53 -4.88
CA ALA A 510 11.77 -0.45 -3.60
C ALA A 510 12.78 -0.17 -2.48
N VAL A 511 12.43 0.74 -1.57
CA VAL A 511 13.22 1.00 -0.37
C VAL A 511 12.37 0.77 0.86
N ASP A 512 12.90 -0.01 1.79
CA ASP A 512 12.25 -0.36 3.03
C ASP A 512 12.95 0.23 4.25
N ALA A 513 12.13 0.67 5.21
CA ALA A 513 12.58 1.05 6.54
C ALA A 513 11.59 0.52 7.58
N PHE A 514 12.05 0.32 8.82
CA PHE A 514 11.20 -0.04 9.94
C PHE A 514 10.25 1.12 10.30
N LEU A 515 8.95 0.82 10.42
CA LEU A 515 7.97 1.84 10.81
C LEU A 515 8.26 2.36 12.23
N VAL A 516 8.49 1.41 13.13
CA VAL A 516 8.99 1.55 14.50
C VAL A 516 10.08 0.50 14.70
N LYS A 517 11.10 0.79 15.51
CA LYS A 517 12.13 -0.21 15.84
C LYS A 517 11.50 -1.34 16.66
N PRO A 518 11.72 -2.61 16.31
CA PRO A 518 11.31 -3.73 17.16
C PRO A 518 12.09 -3.69 18.48
N VAL A 519 11.39 -3.92 19.59
CA VAL A 519 11.99 -4.00 20.93
C VAL A 519 13.08 -5.07 20.97
N GLY A 520 14.26 -4.72 21.47
CA GLY A 520 15.41 -5.60 21.59
C GLY A 520 16.28 -5.71 20.33
N ARG A 521 15.99 -4.90 19.30
CA ARG A 521 16.78 -4.82 18.05
C ARG A 521 17.34 -3.42 17.79
N GLU A 522 17.33 -2.55 18.80
CA GLU A 522 17.74 -1.15 18.67
C GLU A 522 19.22 -1.01 18.28
N GLN A 523 20.07 -1.95 18.69
CA GLN A 523 21.49 -1.99 18.33
C GLN A 523 21.73 -2.42 16.87
N GLU A 524 20.80 -3.17 16.28
CA GLU A 524 20.87 -3.58 14.87
C GLU A 524 20.48 -2.42 13.92
N LEU A 525 19.77 -1.41 14.43
CA LEU A 525 19.15 -0.34 13.65
C LEU A 525 19.70 1.01 14.10
N SER A 526 20.71 1.58 13.42
CA SER A 526 21.28 2.86 13.83
C SER A 526 20.32 4.02 13.55
N ARG A 527 19.55 3.96 12.46
CA ARG A 527 18.59 5.00 12.06
C ARG A 527 17.31 5.00 12.90
N ALA A 528 16.73 6.16 13.17
CA ALA A 528 15.38 6.26 13.73
C ALA A 528 14.34 5.54 12.83
N GLY A 529 13.36 4.87 13.44
CA GLY A 529 12.22 4.35 12.69
C GLY A 529 11.52 5.45 11.90
N VAL A 530 10.72 5.08 10.89
CA VAL A 530 10.05 6.02 9.99
C VAL A 530 9.29 7.10 10.77
N ILE A 531 8.58 6.74 11.85
CA ILE A 531 7.84 7.72 12.66
C ILE A 531 8.77 8.76 13.25
N GLY A 532 9.89 8.35 13.84
CA GLY A 532 10.92 9.26 14.34
C GLY A 532 11.55 10.10 13.22
N SER A 533 11.82 9.50 12.06
CA SER A 533 12.35 10.21 10.88
C SER A 533 11.38 11.28 10.37
N VAL A 534 10.09 10.99 10.35
CA VAL A 534 9.04 11.94 9.93
C VAL A 534 8.87 13.06 10.97
N LYS A 535 8.91 12.75 12.26
CA LYS A 535 8.94 13.76 13.34
C LYS A 535 10.15 14.70 13.21
N ASN A 536 11.36 14.14 13.10
CA ASN A 536 12.57 14.94 12.95
C ASN A 536 12.55 15.81 11.69
N ARG A 537 12.03 15.28 10.57
CA ARG A 537 11.84 16.06 9.34
C ARG A 537 10.83 17.18 9.56
N PHE A 538 9.73 16.91 10.25
CA PHE A 538 8.74 17.91 10.57
C PHE A 538 9.35 19.02 11.44
N ASP A 539 10.08 18.67 12.50
CA ASP A 539 10.73 19.65 13.38
C ASP A 539 11.76 20.52 12.62
N ALA A 540 12.47 19.94 11.65
CA ALA A 540 13.48 20.64 10.86
C ALA A 540 12.90 21.50 9.71
N THR A 541 11.78 21.07 9.10
CA THR A 541 11.28 21.66 7.85
C THR A 541 9.87 22.22 7.96
N GLY A 542 9.21 22.04 9.10
CA GLY A 542 7.79 22.27 9.30
C GLY A 542 6.88 21.31 8.52
N ARG A 543 7.42 20.30 7.80
CA ARG A 543 6.64 19.50 6.82
C ARG A 543 6.69 18.00 7.08
N ALA A 544 5.51 17.37 7.05
CA ALA A 544 5.34 15.92 7.07
C ALA A 544 4.05 15.50 6.37
N LEU A 545 3.96 14.21 6.02
CA LEU A 545 2.75 13.59 5.51
C LEU A 545 1.79 13.25 6.67
N PRO A 546 0.46 13.31 6.46
CA PRO A 546 -0.52 12.83 7.43
C PRO A 546 -0.17 11.41 7.91
N TRP A 547 -0.34 11.15 9.22
CA TRP A 547 0.10 9.90 9.83
C TRP A 547 -0.58 8.68 9.22
N VAL A 548 -1.89 8.79 8.96
CA VAL A 548 -2.67 7.72 8.33
C VAL A 548 -2.10 7.34 6.96
N VAL A 549 -1.66 8.32 6.16
CA VAL A 549 -1.05 8.07 4.86
C VAL A 549 0.34 7.45 5.03
N THR A 550 1.17 8.01 5.91
CA THR A 550 2.52 7.49 6.20
C THR A 550 2.47 6.02 6.62
N VAL A 551 1.63 5.69 7.60
CA VAL A 551 1.46 4.32 8.14
C VAL A 551 0.88 3.38 7.09
N ASP A 552 -0.18 3.77 6.38
CA ASP A 552 -0.83 2.93 5.37
C ASP A 552 0.14 2.52 4.26
N LYS A 553 0.94 3.46 3.73
CA LYS A 553 1.90 3.16 2.66
C LYS A 553 2.96 2.15 3.11
N HIS A 554 3.50 2.28 4.33
CA HIS A 554 4.48 1.32 4.85
C HIS A 554 3.91 -0.08 5.06
N ILE A 555 2.68 -0.19 5.57
CA ILE A 555 2.02 -1.48 5.83
C ILE A 555 1.60 -2.18 4.53
N ARG A 556 1.21 -1.42 3.49
CA ARG A 556 0.82 -1.98 2.19
C ARG A 556 1.99 -2.37 1.30
N SER A 557 3.14 -1.68 1.43
CA SER A 557 4.33 -1.87 0.59
C SER A 557 4.69 -3.34 0.29
N PRO A 558 4.66 -4.28 1.26
CA PRO A 558 5.07 -5.65 1.00
C PRO A 558 4.20 -6.38 -0.01
N MET A 559 2.88 -6.19 0.06
CA MET A 559 1.96 -6.84 -0.88
C MET A 559 2.05 -6.21 -2.26
N GLU A 560 2.20 -4.89 -2.35
CA GLU A 560 2.36 -4.19 -3.62
C GLU A 560 3.67 -4.57 -4.32
N PHE A 561 4.75 -4.76 -3.56
CA PHE A 561 6.01 -5.30 -4.07
C PHE A 561 5.84 -6.69 -4.67
N LEU A 562 5.17 -7.62 -3.95
CA LEU A 562 4.90 -8.97 -4.46
C LEU A 562 3.96 -8.99 -5.67
N LEU A 563 3.09 -7.99 -5.81
CA LEU A 563 2.23 -7.83 -7.00
C LEU A 563 3.04 -7.33 -8.20
N ALA A 564 3.92 -6.35 -7.99
CA ALA A 564 4.82 -5.84 -9.02
C ALA A 564 5.81 -6.90 -9.50
N LEU A 565 6.32 -7.73 -8.58
CA LEU A 565 7.19 -8.87 -8.90
C LEU A 565 6.53 -9.90 -9.83
N GLN A 566 5.20 -9.95 -9.92
CA GLN A 566 4.47 -10.84 -10.83
C GLN A 566 4.04 -10.16 -12.13
N ASP A 567 4.40 -8.90 -12.33
CA ASP A 567 4.07 -8.15 -13.53
C ASP A 567 5.04 -8.49 -14.66
N THR A 568 4.52 -8.97 -15.79
CA THR A 568 5.35 -9.33 -16.95
C THR A 568 5.83 -8.11 -17.71
N ALA A 569 5.16 -6.96 -17.58
CA ALA A 569 5.59 -5.71 -18.19
C ALA A 569 6.69 -5.00 -17.39
N LEU A 570 7.03 -5.48 -16.19
CA LEU A 570 8.11 -4.95 -15.37
C LEU A 570 9.40 -5.73 -15.60
N ASP A 571 10.44 -5.13 -16.16
CA ASP A 571 11.69 -5.84 -16.47
C ASP A 571 12.46 -6.19 -15.18
N LYS A 572 12.62 -5.21 -14.28
CA LYS A 572 13.41 -5.34 -13.05
C LYS A 572 12.69 -4.83 -11.81
N ILE A 573 12.80 -5.55 -10.71
CA ILE A 573 12.45 -5.05 -9.38
C ILE A 573 13.55 -5.35 -8.36
N SER A 574 13.82 -4.40 -7.47
CA SER A 574 14.81 -4.55 -6.39
C SER A 574 14.26 -4.01 -5.08
N LEU A 575 14.77 -4.54 -3.97
CA LEU A 575 14.44 -4.12 -2.61
C LEU A 575 15.71 -3.75 -1.86
N PHE A 576 15.83 -2.50 -1.44
CA PHE A 576 16.86 -2.03 -0.54
C PHE A 576 16.31 -1.86 0.86
N ALA A 577 17.18 -2.04 1.85
CA ALA A 577 16.90 -1.67 3.23
C ALA A 577 17.64 -0.40 3.61
N ASN A 578 16.98 0.41 4.43
CA ASN A 578 17.47 1.67 4.96
C ASN A 578 17.50 1.63 6.50
N ASP A 579 18.27 0.68 7.02
CA ASP A 579 18.35 0.40 8.44
C ASP A 579 19.61 0.98 9.10
N GLY A 580 20.65 1.22 8.28
CA GLY A 580 21.96 1.72 8.71
C GLY A 580 22.08 3.23 8.68
N ASP A 581 23.33 3.72 8.71
CA ASP A 581 23.62 5.14 8.67
C ASP A 581 23.13 5.78 7.36
N ARG A 582 23.05 7.11 7.36
CA ARG A 582 22.65 7.88 6.18
C ARG A 582 23.47 7.42 4.96
N ASP A 583 22.77 7.17 3.85
CA ASP A 583 23.33 6.74 2.57
C ASP A 583 23.95 5.33 2.53
N ARG A 584 23.77 4.52 3.60
CA ARG A 584 24.21 3.11 3.64
C ARG A 584 23.06 2.14 3.34
N HIS A 585 22.37 2.37 2.23
CA HIS A 585 21.40 1.40 1.72
C HIS A 585 22.11 0.11 1.30
N TYR A 586 21.50 -1.03 1.57
CA TYR A 586 22.01 -2.34 1.12
C TYR A 586 20.91 -3.13 0.42
N LEU A 587 21.32 -3.93 -0.57
CA LEU A 587 20.39 -4.74 -1.37
C LEU A 587 19.91 -5.95 -0.57
N VAL A 588 18.59 -6.04 -0.37
CA VAL A 588 17.93 -7.16 0.31
C VAL A 588 17.56 -8.25 -0.69
N ALA A 589 17.03 -7.86 -1.84
CA ALA A 589 16.61 -8.77 -2.90
C ALA A 589 16.54 -8.07 -4.26
N GLU A 590 16.67 -8.83 -5.34
CA GLU A 590 16.45 -8.35 -6.71
C GLU A 590 15.84 -9.44 -7.59
N SER A 591 15.09 -9.04 -8.62
CA SER A 591 14.58 -9.97 -9.62
C SER A 591 15.61 -10.18 -10.73
N LEU A 592 15.74 -11.42 -11.19
CA LEU A 592 16.53 -11.81 -12.35
C LEU A 592 15.64 -12.69 -13.25
N LEU A 593 15.83 -12.59 -14.56
CA LEU A 593 15.22 -13.50 -15.52
C LEU A 593 16.20 -14.64 -15.76
N LEU A 594 15.87 -15.82 -15.24
CA LEU A 594 16.72 -17.01 -15.29
C LEU A 594 16.06 -18.11 -16.10
N ASP A 595 16.85 -18.86 -16.86
CA ASP A 595 16.35 -20.04 -17.56
C ASP A 595 16.18 -21.24 -16.60
N ASP A 596 15.70 -22.37 -17.12
CA ASP A 596 15.51 -23.58 -16.29
C ASP A 596 16.84 -24.18 -15.80
N ALA A 597 17.94 -23.99 -16.53
CA ALA A 597 19.26 -24.50 -16.16
C ALA A 597 19.84 -23.71 -14.97
N ASP A 598 19.70 -22.38 -15.00
CA ASP A 598 20.06 -21.45 -13.93
C ASP A 598 19.21 -21.67 -12.68
N VAL A 599 17.89 -21.87 -12.84
CA VAL A 599 17.01 -22.28 -11.74
C VAL A 599 17.48 -23.60 -11.15
N GLY A 600 17.83 -24.57 -11.99
CA GLY A 600 18.41 -25.84 -11.54
C GLY A 600 19.73 -25.66 -10.77
N ALA A 601 20.56 -24.69 -11.17
CA ALA A 601 21.81 -24.38 -10.49
C ALA A 601 21.57 -23.78 -9.10
N LEU A 602 20.64 -22.82 -8.98
CA LEU A 602 20.21 -22.25 -7.69
C LEU A 602 19.69 -23.33 -6.73
N GLN A 603 18.85 -24.23 -7.24
CA GLN A 603 18.28 -25.34 -6.49
C GLN A 603 19.37 -26.30 -5.98
N ARG A 604 20.33 -26.66 -6.83
CA ARG A 604 21.48 -27.50 -6.44
C ARG A 604 22.37 -26.80 -5.41
N ALA A 605 22.65 -25.51 -5.59
CA ALA A 605 23.45 -24.72 -4.66
C ALA A 605 22.81 -24.68 -3.26
N GLN A 606 21.49 -24.48 -3.17
CA GLN A 606 20.78 -24.52 -1.88
C GLN A 606 20.83 -25.89 -1.21
N LEU A 607 20.69 -26.98 -1.98
CA LEU A 607 20.81 -28.35 -1.43
C LEU A 607 22.26 -28.68 -1.00
N ALA A 608 23.25 -28.09 -1.68
CA ALA A 608 24.67 -28.24 -1.39
C ALA A 608 25.18 -27.29 -0.28
N CYS A 609 24.32 -26.41 0.25
CA CYS A 609 24.69 -25.37 1.23
C CYS A 609 25.75 -24.38 0.70
N ASP A 610 25.64 -24.00 -0.58
CA ASP A 610 26.48 -23.01 -1.26
C ASP A 610 25.64 -21.95 -2.01
N LEU A 611 24.43 -21.68 -1.53
CA LEU A 611 23.57 -20.69 -2.17
C LEU A 611 24.16 -19.29 -2.08
N SER A 612 24.83 -18.96 -0.99
CA SER A 612 25.46 -17.64 -0.78
C SER A 612 26.62 -17.39 -1.74
N GLY A 613 27.44 -18.40 -2.02
CA GLY A 613 28.48 -18.34 -3.05
C GLY A 613 27.90 -18.15 -4.45
N HIS A 614 26.83 -18.89 -4.76
CA HIS A 614 26.11 -18.73 -6.02
C HIS A 614 25.45 -17.35 -6.16
N CYS A 615 24.85 -16.80 -5.09
CA CYS A 615 24.30 -15.45 -5.09
C CYS A 615 25.38 -14.37 -5.36
N LYS A 616 26.58 -14.50 -4.79
CA LYS A 616 27.70 -13.60 -5.11
C LYS A 616 28.09 -13.72 -6.57
N THR A 617 28.12 -14.93 -7.11
CA THR A 617 28.38 -15.18 -8.53
C THR A 617 27.35 -14.49 -9.42
N LEU A 618 26.05 -14.57 -9.09
CA LEU A 618 25.00 -13.84 -9.79
C LEU A 618 25.22 -12.33 -9.75
N ILE A 619 25.62 -11.77 -8.61
CA ILE A 619 25.93 -10.34 -8.49
C ILE A 619 27.09 -9.94 -9.42
N HIS A 620 28.15 -10.74 -9.48
CA HIS A 620 29.33 -10.44 -10.30
C HIS A 620 29.10 -10.64 -11.79
N GLN A 621 28.35 -11.67 -12.19
CA GLN A 621 28.35 -12.17 -13.56
C GLN A 621 27.05 -11.89 -14.32
N HIS A 622 25.91 -11.76 -13.63
CA HIS A 622 24.65 -11.51 -14.33
C HIS A 622 24.62 -10.08 -14.86
N ASP A 623 24.18 -9.91 -16.11
CA ASP A 623 24.18 -8.59 -16.77
C ASP A 623 23.19 -7.64 -16.10
N ASP A 624 21.98 -8.10 -15.76
CA ASP A 624 21.01 -7.30 -15.00
C ASP A 624 21.31 -7.17 -13.49
N SER A 625 22.52 -7.48 -12.98
CA SER A 625 22.78 -7.29 -11.55
C SER A 625 22.82 -5.80 -11.18
N LEU A 626 22.00 -5.41 -10.20
CA LEU A 626 21.89 -4.00 -9.84
C LEU A 626 23.15 -3.44 -9.18
N LEU A 627 23.84 -4.22 -8.35
CA LEU A 627 25.09 -3.76 -7.73
C LEU A 627 26.20 -3.62 -8.77
N ARG A 628 26.22 -4.48 -9.79
CA ARG A 628 27.16 -4.38 -10.92
C ARG A 628 26.94 -3.10 -11.72
N HIS A 629 25.68 -2.75 -12.00
CA HIS A 629 25.35 -1.47 -12.63
C HIS A 629 25.77 -0.27 -11.77
N LEU A 630 25.49 -0.30 -10.47
CA LEU A 630 25.89 0.76 -9.55
C LEU A 630 27.40 0.94 -9.44
N ALA A 631 28.16 -0.15 -9.53
CA ALA A 631 29.61 -0.11 -9.53
C ALA A 631 30.21 0.44 -10.85
N ALA A 632 29.41 0.54 -11.93
CA ALA A 632 29.85 1.04 -13.23
C ALA A 632 31.14 0.38 -13.77
N GLY A 633 31.36 -0.90 -13.45
CA GLY A 633 32.55 -1.67 -13.84
C GLY A 633 33.76 -1.54 -12.90
N ASP A 634 33.64 -0.84 -11.77
CA ASP A 634 34.65 -0.80 -10.70
C ASP A 634 34.47 -2.00 -9.75
N ASP A 635 35.36 -3.00 -9.85
CA ASP A 635 35.32 -4.20 -9.02
C ASP A 635 35.51 -3.89 -7.51
N ASP A 636 36.29 -2.88 -7.16
CA ASP A 636 36.50 -2.50 -5.76
C ASP A 636 35.21 -1.87 -5.19
N GLU A 637 34.53 -1.02 -5.98
CA GLU A 637 33.21 -0.49 -5.58
C GLU A 637 32.16 -1.59 -5.50
N LEU A 638 32.16 -2.57 -6.41
CA LEU A 638 31.25 -3.71 -6.35
C LEU A 638 31.44 -4.50 -5.06
N VAL A 639 32.69 -4.81 -4.68
CA VAL A 639 33.01 -5.47 -3.40
C VAL A 639 32.51 -4.61 -2.23
N ARG A 640 32.78 -3.30 -2.22
CA ARG A 640 32.28 -2.40 -1.18
C ARG A 640 30.75 -2.41 -1.07
N LEU A 641 30.03 -2.42 -2.20
CA LEU A 641 28.57 -2.47 -2.25
C LEU A 641 28.02 -3.80 -1.71
N ILE A 642 28.66 -4.93 -2.04
CA ILE A 642 28.30 -6.25 -1.51
C ILE A 642 28.52 -6.29 0.01
N GLU A 643 29.64 -5.75 0.50
CA GLU A 643 29.99 -5.70 1.92
C GLU A 643 29.08 -4.79 2.76
N ARG A 644 28.29 -3.90 2.14
CA ARG A 644 27.25 -3.12 2.85
C ARG A 644 26.16 -4.01 3.43
N ASN A 645 25.93 -5.20 2.87
CA ASN A 645 24.99 -6.17 3.44
C ASN A 645 25.66 -6.87 4.64
N PRO A 646 25.22 -6.58 5.88
CA PRO A 646 25.92 -7.04 7.09
C PRO A 646 25.82 -8.55 7.35
N ALA A 647 24.98 -9.26 6.60
CA ALA A 647 24.65 -10.66 6.86
C ALA A 647 24.45 -11.47 5.57
N LEU A 648 25.26 -11.23 4.53
CA LEU A 648 25.26 -12.07 3.33
C LEU A 648 25.95 -13.42 3.61
N SER A 649 25.20 -14.36 4.19
CA SER A 649 25.66 -15.68 4.64
C SER A 649 24.68 -16.79 4.26
N GLU A 650 25.15 -18.05 4.30
CA GLU A 650 24.38 -19.22 3.85
C GLU A 650 23.05 -19.42 4.61
N ASP A 651 23.00 -19.03 5.88
CA ASP A 651 21.78 -19.10 6.71
C ASP A 651 20.81 -17.94 6.47
N ASN A 652 21.20 -16.94 5.66
CA ASN A 652 20.45 -15.71 5.43
C ASN A 652 20.25 -15.37 3.94
N VAL A 653 20.45 -16.33 3.04
CA VAL A 653 20.12 -16.21 1.62
C VAL A 653 18.94 -17.10 1.23
N ALA A 654 18.20 -16.71 0.19
CA ALA A 654 17.10 -17.49 -0.36
C ALA A 654 16.81 -17.09 -1.81
N TYR A 655 15.79 -17.71 -2.40
CA TYR A 655 15.21 -17.27 -3.65
C TYR A 655 13.70 -17.54 -3.64
N LEU A 656 12.94 -16.84 -4.48
CA LEU A 656 11.54 -17.16 -4.82
C LEU A 656 11.38 -17.19 -6.34
N ILE A 657 10.50 -18.03 -6.87
CA ILE A 657 10.34 -18.22 -8.31
C ILE A 657 8.91 -17.90 -8.75
N TYR A 658 8.81 -17.00 -9.72
CA TYR A 658 7.59 -16.53 -10.36
C TYR A 658 7.65 -16.82 -11.85
N ALA A 659 6.49 -16.86 -12.50
CA ALA A 659 6.44 -16.99 -13.95
C ALA A 659 6.89 -15.67 -14.59
N GLY A 660 7.86 -15.73 -15.50
CA GLY A 660 8.14 -14.66 -16.46
C GLY A 660 7.35 -14.87 -17.75
N ALA A 661 7.56 -14.01 -18.75
CA ALA A 661 6.93 -14.14 -20.07
C ALA A 661 7.47 -15.38 -20.80
N ASP A 662 8.80 -15.47 -20.94
CA ASP A 662 9.50 -16.55 -21.65
C ASP A 662 10.54 -17.29 -20.78
N SER A 663 10.71 -16.88 -19.52
CA SER A 663 11.71 -17.41 -18.58
C SER A 663 11.18 -17.43 -17.14
N ASN A 664 11.99 -17.85 -16.17
CA ASN A 664 11.63 -17.80 -14.76
C ASN A 664 12.05 -16.45 -14.17
N ARG A 665 11.08 -15.72 -13.59
CA ARG A 665 11.41 -14.53 -12.80
C ARG A 665 11.78 -14.97 -11.39
N VAL A 666 13.06 -14.89 -11.08
CA VAL A 666 13.62 -15.30 -9.78
C VAL A 666 13.89 -14.07 -8.93
N LEU A 667 13.29 -14.00 -7.75
CA LEU A 667 13.70 -13.04 -6.72
C LEU A 667 14.86 -13.66 -5.95
N ALA A 668 16.09 -13.26 -6.25
CA ALA A 668 17.27 -13.59 -5.46
C ALA A 668 17.23 -12.79 -4.16
N VAL A 669 17.38 -13.45 -3.02
CA VAL A 669 17.28 -12.84 -1.68
C VAL A 669 18.64 -12.91 -1.00
N TYR A 670 19.25 -11.75 -0.82
CA TYR A 670 20.57 -11.59 -0.22
C TYR A 670 20.52 -11.33 1.29
N HIS A 671 19.33 -11.01 1.83
CA HIS A 671 19.11 -10.87 3.27
C HIS A 671 17.71 -11.37 3.68
N LEU A 672 17.61 -12.67 3.92
CA LEU A 672 16.38 -13.40 4.21
C LEU A 672 15.63 -12.90 5.45
N ARG A 673 16.34 -12.63 6.55
CA ARG A 673 15.73 -12.06 7.77
C ARG A 673 15.06 -10.72 7.49
N ARG A 674 15.72 -9.83 6.73
CA ARG A 674 15.19 -8.50 6.42
C ARG A 674 14.03 -8.54 5.43
N LEU A 675 14.07 -9.45 4.44
CA LEU A 675 12.92 -9.71 3.58
C LEU A 675 11.72 -10.21 4.40
N THR A 676 11.96 -11.11 5.36
CA THR A 676 10.92 -11.59 6.28
C THR A 676 10.34 -10.43 7.10
N ASP A 677 11.20 -9.59 7.68
CA ASP A 677 10.79 -8.41 8.43
C ASP A 677 9.95 -7.45 7.58
N PHE A 678 10.30 -7.27 6.30
CA PHE A 678 9.52 -6.47 5.35
C PHE A 678 8.12 -7.05 5.14
N ILE A 679 8.01 -8.35 4.84
CA ILE A 679 6.72 -9.02 4.66
C ILE A 679 5.86 -8.98 5.94
N GLU A 680 6.47 -9.16 7.10
CA GLU A 680 5.79 -9.13 8.40
C GLU A 680 5.13 -7.78 8.70
N LYS A 681 5.61 -6.65 8.14
CA LYS A 681 4.96 -5.34 8.32
C LYS A 681 3.51 -5.30 7.85
N ARG A 682 3.12 -6.17 6.92
CA ARG A 682 1.73 -6.27 6.46
C ARG A 682 0.75 -6.64 7.57
N GLN A 683 1.27 -7.24 8.64
CA GLN A 683 0.50 -7.71 9.80
C GLN A 683 0.18 -6.59 10.81
N LEU A 684 0.80 -5.42 10.67
CA LEU A 684 0.50 -4.27 11.51
C LEU A 684 -0.89 -3.70 11.22
N ASN A 685 -1.45 -2.99 12.19
CA ASN A 685 -2.74 -2.35 12.10
C ASN A 685 -2.64 -0.94 11.49
N PRO A 686 -3.18 -0.70 10.28
CA PRO A 686 -3.12 0.62 9.65
C PRO A 686 -4.03 1.65 10.33
N ASN A 687 -4.95 1.23 11.19
CA ASN A 687 -5.92 2.13 11.84
C ASN A 687 -5.47 2.61 13.23
N ALA A 688 -4.25 2.27 13.64
CA ALA A 688 -3.69 2.69 14.91
C ALA A 688 -3.36 4.18 14.90
N SER A 689 -3.80 4.92 15.91
CA SER A 689 -3.50 6.35 16.13
C SER A 689 -2.16 6.58 16.85
N GLY A 690 -1.44 5.51 17.20
CA GLY A 690 -0.15 5.56 17.88
C GLY A 690 0.61 4.24 17.78
N GLU A 691 1.90 4.24 18.14
CA GLU A 691 2.82 3.11 17.96
C GLU A 691 2.35 1.84 18.70
N THR A 692 1.81 1.98 19.92
CA THR A 692 1.28 0.87 20.71
C THR A 692 0.13 0.15 20.02
N GLY A 693 -0.71 0.89 19.28
CA GLY A 693 -1.85 0.35 18.56
C GLY A 693 -1.46 -0.42 17.30
N LEU A 694 -0.25 -0.24 16.76
CA LEU A 694 0.19 -0.90 15.52
C LEU A 694 0.20 -2.43 15.65
N LEU A 695 0.45 -2.95 16.85
CA LEU A 695 0.47 -4.39 17.12
C LEU A 695 -0.93 -4.98 17.37
N HIS A 696 -1.98 -4.17 17.51
CA HIS A 696 -3.33 -4.69 17.70
C HIS A 696 -3.81 -5.44 16.46
N LYS A 697 -4.11 -6.74 16.56
CA LYS A 697 -4.48 -7.56 15.40
C LYS A 697 -5.78 -7.06 14.75
N PRO A 698 -5.74 -6.60 13.48
CA PRO A 698 -6.95 -6.28 12.76
C PRO A 698 -7.78 -7.54 12.53
N THR A 699 -9.08 -7.37 12.31
CA THR A 699 -10.00 -8.49 12.08
C THR A 699 -9.47 -9.43 11.00
N ALA A 700 -8.89 -8.92 9.90
CA ALA A 700 -8.31 -9.71 8.82
C ALA A 700 -7.26 -10.75 9.28
N LEU A 701 -6.59 -10.52 10.41
CA LEU A 701 -5.61 -11.41 11.02
C LEU A 701 -6.18 -12.33 12.12
N ALA A 702 -7.50 -12.40 12.27
CA ALA A 702 -8.13 -13.27 13.27
C ALA A 702 -7.75 -14.77 13.15
N PHE A 703 -7.22 -15.23 12.02
CA PHE A 703 -6.71 -16.59 11.86
C PHE A 703 -5.26 -16.76 12.33
N HIS A 704 -4.51 -15.66 12.50
CA HIS A 704 -3.10 -15.70 12.89
C HIS A 704 -2.98 -15.92 14.40
N VAL A 705 -3.00 -17.19 14.78
CA VAL A 705 -2.83 -17.62 16.17
C VAL A 705 -1.32 -17.74 16.45
N ASP A 706 -0.83 -16.89 17.35
CA ASP A 706 0.55 -16.90 17.83
C ASP A 706 0.60 -17.43 19.28
N PRO A 707 1.10 -18.64 19.52
CA PRO A 707 1.17 -19.25 20.84
C PRO A 707 2.25 -18.64 21.72
N LEU A 708 3.14 -17.83 21.14
CA LEU A 708 4.16 -17.08 21.87
C LEU A 708 3.72 -15.64 22.17
N ALA A 709 2.54 -15.23 21.68
CA ALA A 709 2.00 -13.92 22.02
C ALA A 709 1.44 -13.93 23.45
N ARG A 710 1.73 -12.87 24.20
CA ARG A 710 1.14 -12.65 25.52
C ARG A 710 -0.38 -12.54 25.44
N GLU A 711 -0.88 -11.84 24.42
CA GLU A 711 -2.30 -11.59 24.19
C GLU A 711 -2.68 -12.00 22.77
N ALA A 712 -3.79 -12.74 22.58
CA ALA A 712 -4.15 -13.22 21.25
C ALA A 712 -4.54 -12.12 20.27
N TRP A 713 -5.00 -10.97 20.77
CA TRP A 713 -5.33 -9.77 19.99
C TRP A 713 -4.13 -8.85 19.73
N VAL A 714 -2.92 -9.21 20.16
CA VAL A 714 -1.67 -8.47 19.89
C VAL A 714 -0.76 -9.34 19.02
N THR A 715 -0.18 -8.75 17.98
CA THR A 715 0.78 -9.41 17.09
C THR A 715 2.20 -9.17 17.56
N ARG A 716 3.03 -10.22 17.55
CA ARG A 716 4.48 -10.12 17.73
C ARG A 716 5.13 -10.16 16.35
N LEU A 717 6.03 -9.23 16.05
CA LEU A 717 6.64 -9.11 14.72
C LEU A 717 8.14 -8.84 14.81
N GLN A 718 8.84 -9.13 13.73
CA GLN A 718 10.22 -8.71 13.47
C GLN A 718 11.21 -9.14 14.54
N GLY A 719 10.93 -10.28 15.18
CA GLY A 719 11.78 -10.84 16.23
C GLY A 719 11.88 -9.97 17.48
N SER A 720 10.88 -9.14 17.77
CA SER A 720 10.81 -8.40 19.03
C SER A 720 11.01 -9.36 20.21
N GLN A 721 11.94 -9.03 21.09
CA GLN A 721 12.11 -9.73 22.35
C GLN A 721 11.12 -9.11 23.33
N GLU A 722 9.97 -9.77 23.48
CA GLU A 722 9.21 -9.72 24.74
C GLU A 722 9.63 -10.91 25.58
#